data_AF-A0A975EFM5-F1
#
_entry.id   AF-A0A975EFM5-F1
#
_cell.length_a   1.000
_cell.length_b   1.000
_cell.length_c   1.000
_cell.angle_alpha   90.00
_cell.angle_beta   90.00
_cell.angle_gamma   90.00
#
_symmetry.space_group_name_H-M   'P 1'
#
loop_
_entity.id
_entity.type
_entity.pdbx_description
1 polymer ?
#
loop_
_entity_poly.entity_id
_entity_poly.type
_entity_poly.pdbx_seq_one_letter_code
_entity_poly.pdbx_strand_id
1 'polypeptide(L)'
;MKEEDKDIDLHKRFKRNVYDHALVATFTFSPRFFEEYMLERFKALQGKGGVTVFLDRGQYEEIIEAASRGNGWTPKLANRRYLLHPISVHGVFHPKVFLLSSANRGLLVVGSANFSQDGLGGNAELVSVFEFEAGKKEEALPLFQSAFRFFEELSGRWPGKEVASNVDEVRRDAPWLTETPDSPVSDSLPTLLHNLDHALWPQIVDGLGSVDEISLVSRFFDSSPAILDSICRGLGTPKFKIHTQPKRGTLTPDWLSHPFARDERLSIRLCQYGDGEHYQPLHAKGYALTKGSKTTLAIGSANFSTSALLRPAASGNVEAMLLYPPVTKSSLDADKLFDPLGSAKKVTHPEQLAVPADAEFEPTHTASSFSILLEEARLEESVLILSTKAQEPGLSCRLSQANVASTVLPVGAIRQFDTRLEPPAKWIRRMSESPTVAQLVRYKGDSWEAVSNPVLVAAIFDPETGKGARQSRRLREAVESPQRFMGVLRELCEGNDEAALKSFLANCNIPIDLNLRTIRPGKHRTASTDGPPTGFGDLGGRNLRHFEQLHDAAIAFARRHRTRLSRHVENGTARSIPNFLHILETLILLLFSQIERAKEGLTAEARTTLSADEWKEFREHLSEYYQEIEKLLELTVKDYLPGLHKNERRITVHEAFGDAPETLLGICTKAIAARQEIAKALDTSVYVQVDNYTTQKARFFHTLLSDEKWKRYFFTLKDLAEELRKGVAA
;
A
#
# COMPACT_ATOMS: atom_id res chain seq x y z
N MET A 1 -17.96 5.99 -39.14
CA MET A 1 -18.07 6.31 -37.70
C MET A 1 -18.99 5.26 -37.10
N LYS A 2 -18.48 4.37 -36.24
CA LYS A 2 -19.37 3.55 -35.41
C LYS A 2 -20.09 4.52 -34.47
N GLU A 3 -21.41 4.38 -34.30
CA GLU A 3 -22.14 5.06 -33.23
C GLU A 3 -21.35 4.86 -31.94
N GLU A 4 -20.83 5.95 -31.37
CA GLU A 4 -20.40 5.93 -29.99
C GLU A 4 -21.66 5.67 -29.17
N ASP A 5 -21.67 4.56 -28.42
CA ASP A 5 -22.71 4.29 -27.43
C ASP A 5 -22.93 5.57 -26.61
N LYS A 6 -24.17 6.06 -26.58
CA LYS A 6 -24.52 7.33 -25.93
C LYS A 6 -24.20 7.32 -24.44
N ASP A 7 -24.15 6.13 -23.84
CA ASP A 7 -23.92 5.85 -22.43
C ASP A 7 -22.72 4.92 -22.19
N ILE A 8 -22.11 5.04 -21.00
CA ILE A 8 -20.93 4.23 -20.61
C ILE A 8 -21.38 2.92 -19.97
N ASP A 9 -21.13 1.79 -20.64
CA ASP A 9 -21.28 0.45 -20.05
C ASP A 9 -19.99 0.01 -19.32
N LEU A 10 -19.99 0.10 -17.99
CA LEU A 10 -18.86 -0.33 -17.14
C LEU A 10 -18.62 -1.85 -17.19
N HIS A 11 -19.66 -2.67 -17.31
CA HIS A 11 -19.51 -4.12 -17.42
C HIS A 11 -18.71 -4.48 -18.69
N LYS A 12 -18.99 -3.84 -19.82
CA LYS A 12 -18.24 -4.00 -21.08
C LYS A 12 -16.79 -3.58 -20.92
N ARG A 13 -16.50 -2.49 -20.19
CA ARG A 13 -15.14 -2.04 -19.90
C ARG A 13 -14.37 -3.05 -19.04
N PHE A 14 -14.97 -3.55 -17.96
CA PHE A 14 -14.34 -4.53 -17.07
C PHE A 14 -14.17 -5.93 -17.70
N LYS A 15 -14.94 -6.28 -18.73
CA LYS A 15 -14.81 -7.54 -19.47
C LYS A 15 -13.69 -7.55 -20.52
N ARG A 16 -13.11 -6.39 -20.86
CA ARG A 16 -12.26 -6.24 -22.05
C ARG A 16 -10.83 -6.76 -21.85
N ASN A 17 -10.14 -6.27 -20.82
CA ASN A 17 -8.71 -6.51 -20.59
C ASN A 17 -8.49 -7.12 -19.20
N VAL A 18 -7.34 -7.76 -19.00
CA VAL A 18 -6.85 -8.20 -17.69
C VAL A 18 -5.92 -7.12 -17.13
N TYR A 19 -6.02 -6.86 -15.84
CA TYR A 19 -5.10 -6.00 -15.08
C TYR A 19 -4.58 -6.78 -13.89
N ASP A 20 -3.31 -6.57 -13.53
CA ASP A 20 -2.66 -7.29 -12.44
C ASP A 20 -3.15 -6.77 -11.09
N HIS A 21 -3.24 -5.45 -10.94
CA HIS A 21 -3.60 -4.80 -9.68
C HIS A 21 -4.89 -4.00 -9.79
N ALA A 22 -5.66 -3.94 -8.70
CA ALA A 22 -6.80 -3.05 -8.58
C ALA A 22 -6.82 -2.36 -7.21
N LEU A 23 -6.85 -1.03 -7.22
CA LEU A 23 -7.11 -0.18 -6.06
C LEU A 23 -8.47 0.47 -6.24
N VAL A 24 -9.39 0.22 -5.32
CA VAL A 24 -10.78 0.65 -5.38
C VAL A 24 -11.08 1.47 -4.14
N ALA A 25 -11.48 2.71 -4.31
CA ALA A 25 -12.09 3.51 -3.25
C ALA A 25 -13.61 3.52 -3.51
N THR A 26 -14.41 3.16 -2.51
CA THR A 26 -15.88 3.11 -2.60
C THR A 26 -16.52 3.37 -1.23
N PHE A 27 -17.79 3.80 -1.20
CA PHE A 27 -18.52 3.89 0.08
C PHE A 27 -19.05 2.51 0.47
N THR A 28 -19.98 1.99 -0.33
CA THR A 28 -20.52 0.64 -0.18
C THR A 28 -19.79 -0.33 -1.09
N PHE A 29 -19.72 -1.59 -0.66
CA PHE A 29 -19.16 -2.69 -1.43
C PHE A 29 -20.06 -3.91 -1.23
N SER A 30 -20.40 -4.61 -2.32
CA SER A 30 -21.23 -5.83 -2.24
C SER A 30 -20.33 -7.05 -2.39
N PRO A 31 -19.92 -7.72 -1.29
CA PRO A 31 -18.99 -8.83 -1.40
C PRO A 31 -19.61 -10.02 -2.13
N ARG A 32 -20.94 -10.20 -2.05
CA ARG A 32 -21.66 -11.24 -2.78
C ARG A 32 -21.56 -11.06 -4.28
N PHE A 33 -21.91 -9.86 -4.76
CA PHE A 33 -21.78 -9.53 -6.17
C PHE A 33 -20.33 -9.61 -6.64
N PHE A 34 -19.39 -9.15 -5.81
CA PHE A 34 -17.97 -9.22 -6.13
C PHE A 34 -17.48 -10.66 -6.30
N GLU A 35 -17.72 -11.53 -5.31
CA GLU A 35 -17.25 -12.92 -5.33
C GLU A 35 -17.99 -13.79 -6.35
N GLU A 36 -19.32 -13.72 -6.42
CA GLU A 36 -20.14 -14.61 -7.24
C GLU A 36 -20.28 -14.15 -8.70
N TYR A 37 -20.00 -12.88 -9.01
CA TYR A 37 -20.15 -12.36 -10.37
C TYR A 37 -18.89 -11.68 -10.88
N MET A 38 -18.36 -10.68 -10.17
CA MET A 38 -17.29 -9.84 -10.72
C MET A 38 -15.99 -10.63 -10.91
N LEU A 39 -15.55 -11.40 -9.91
CA LEU A 39 -14.35 -12.23 -10.01
C LEU A 39 -14.44 -13.28 -11.13
N GLU A 40 -15.64 -13.79 -11.40
CA GLU A 40 -15.86 -14.78 -12.47
C GLU A 40 -15.95 -14.13 -13.86
N ARG A 41 -16.65 -13.00 -13.97
CA ARG A 41 -17.07 -12.43 -15.26
C ARG A 41 -16.19 -11.28 -15.75
N PHE A 42 -15.51 -10.56 -14.87
CA PHE A 42 -14.71 -9.39 -15.24
C PHE A 42 -13.25 -9.78 -15.39
N LYS A 43 -12.79 -9.83 -16.65
CA LYS A 43 -11.37 -10.05 -16.98
C LYS A 43 -10.45 -9.09 -16.23
N ALA A 44 -10.92 -7.87 -15.99
CA ALA A 44 -10.17 -6.84 -15.29
C ALA A 44 -9.73 -7.22 -13.87
N LEU A 45 -10.36 -8.23 -13.26
CA LEU A 45 -10.04 -8.72 -11.91
C LEU A 45 -9.38 -10.11 -11.90
N GLN A 46 -9.06 -10.65 -13.08
CA GLN A 46 -8.47 -11.98 -13.23
C GLN A 46 -6.93 -11.98 -13.21
N GLY A 47 -6.29 -10.82 -13.04
CA GLY A 47 -4.85 -10.72 -12.97
C GLY A 47 -4.25 -11.31 -11.69
N LYS A 48 -2.91 -11.35 -11.69
CA LYS A 48 -2.13 -12.04 -10.67
C LYS A 48 -1.83 -11.20 -9.42
N GLY A 49 -1.99 -9.88 -9.52
CA GLY A 49 -1.81 -8.98 -8.39
C GLY A 49 -3.03 -8.96 -7.46
N GLY A 50 -2.99 -8.02 -6.52
CA GLY A 50 -3.98 -7.88 -5.46
C GLY A 50 -5.13 -6.95 -5.85
N VAL A 51 -6.31 -7.22 -5.30
CA VAL A 51 -7.42 -6.25 -5.27
C VAL A 51 -7.49 -5.67 -3.86
N THR A 52 -7.40 -4.36 -3.74
CA THR A 52 -7.57 -3.63 -2.48
C THR A 52 -8.77 -2.71 -2.57
N VAL A 53 -9.71 -2.88 -1.67
CA VAL A 53 -10.91 -2.06 -1.56
C VAL A 53 -10.82 -1.23 -0.29
N PHE A 54 -10.63 0.07 -0.47
CA PHE A 54 -10.79 1.08 0.56
C PHE A 54 -12.29 1.39 0.67
N LEU A 55 -12.85 1.23 1.87
CA LEU A 55 -14.28 1.41 2.12
C LEU A 55 -14.56 2.06 3.46
N ASP A 56 -15.78 2.58 3.62
CA ASP A 56 -16.23 3.18 4.87
C ASP A 56 -16.24 2.16 6.01
N ARG A 57 -15.75 2.57 7.20
CA ARG A 57 -15.70 1.72 8.40
C ARG A 57 -17.07 1.16 8.77
N GLY A 58 -18.12 1.98 8.71
CA GLY A 58 -19.46 1.54 9.07
C GLY A 58 -19.99 0.46 8.12
N GLN A 59 -19.79 0.66 6.82
CA GLN A 59 -20.14 -0.32 5.79
C GLN A 59 -19.31 -1.61 5.89
N TYR A 60 -18.03 -1.48 6.24
CA TYR A 60 -17.18 -2.62 6.56
C TYR A 60 -17.67 -3.40 7.78
N GLU A 61 -18.10 -2.69 8.85
CA GLU A 61 -18.64 -3.31 10.05
C GLU A 61 -19.92 -4.11 9.78
N GLU A 62 -20.78 -3.62 8.89
CA GLU A 62 -21.96 -4.36 8.45
C GLU A 62 -21.59 -5.68 7.75
N ILE A 63 -20.59 -5.66 6.86
CA ILE A 63 -20.09 -6.85 6.15
C ILE A 63 -19.59 -7.91 7.13
N ILE A 64 -18.85 -7.51 8.18
CA ILE A 64 -18.27 -8.43 9.15
C ILE A 64 -19.25 -8.90 10.23
N GLU A 65 -20.27 -8.09 10.55
CA GLU A 65 -21.38 -8.53 11.41
C GLU A 65 -22.12 -9.70 10.77
N ALA A 66 -22.45 -9.58 9.47
CA ALA A 66 -23.03 -10.67 8.70
C ALA A 66 -22.10 -11.91 8.70
N ALA A 67 -20.79 -11.70 8.51
CA ALA A 67 -19.78 -12.77 8.55
C ALA A 67 -19.64 -13.46 9.92
N SER A 68 -19.98 -12.78 11.02
CA SER A 68 -19.80 -13.30 12.37
C SER A 68 -21.06 -13.96 12.94
N ARG A 69 -22.25 -13.44 12.64
CA ARG A 69 -23.52 -13.89 13.21
C ARG A 69 -24.14 -15.09 12.48
N GLY A 70 -23.69 -15.41 11.27
CA GLY A 70 -24.15 -16.59 10.51
C GLY A 70 -25.59 -16.50 9.98
N ASN A 71 -26.22 -15.33 10.07
CA ASN A 71 -27.55 -15.05 9.56
C ASN A 71 -27.47 -14.36 8.19
N GLY A 72 -27.28 -15.16 7.14
CA GLY A 72 -27.26 -14.67 5.75
C GLY A 72 -26.04 -15.12 4.97
N TRP A 73 -25.82 -14.48 3.82
CA TRP A 73 -24.65 -14.74 2.98
C TRP A 73 -23.40 -14.11 3.62
N THR A 74 -22.28 -14.83 3.62
CA THR A 74 -21.01 -14.37 4.19
C THR A 74 -19.91 -14.46 3.13
N PRO A 75 -19.02 -13.46 3.03
CA PRO A 75 -17.91 -13.53 2.10
C PRO A 75 -17.02 -14.72 2.43
N LYS A 76 -16.48 -15.37 1.41
CA LYS A 76 -15.56 -16.49 1.56
C LYS A 76 -14.11 -16.07 1.28
N LEU A 77 -13.93 -15.03 0.48
CA LEU A 77 -12.64 -14.64 -0.08
C LEU A 77 -12.15 -13.28 0.46
N ALA A 78 -12.98 -12.53 1.19
CA ALA A 78 -12.57 -11.29 1.86
C ALA A 78 -11.34 -11.50 2.76
N ASN A 79 -10.35 -10.60 2.64
CA ASN A 79 -9.04 -10.63 3.28
C ASN A 79 -8.23 -11.93 3.06
N ARG A 80 -8.60 -12.68 2.01
CA ARG A 80 -7.91 -13.89 1.54
C ARG A 80 -7.52 -13.83 0.06
N ARG A 81 -8.41 -13.36 -0.82
CA ARG A 81 -8.15 -13.10 -2.25
C ARG A 81 -8.11 -11.61 -2.59
N TYR A 82 -8.90 -10.81 -1.87
CA TYR A 82 -8.93 -9.37 -1.99
C TYR A 82 -8.94 -8.77 -0.58
N LEU A 83 -8.33 -7.59 -0.44
CA LEU A 83 -8.21 -6.89 0.84
C LEU A 83 -9.34 -5.87 0.97
N LEU A 84 -10.08 -5.92 2.08
CA LEU A 84 -10.97 -4.87 2.54
C LEU A 84 -10.22 -4.03 3.57
N HIS A 85 -9.98 -2.76 3.25
CA HIS A 85 -9.27 -1.81 4.09
C HIS A 85 -10.23 -0.71 4.58
N PRO A 86 -10.74 -0.80 5.82
CA PRO A 86 -11.70 0.16 6.35
C PRO A 86 -11.07 1.50 6.69
N ILE A 87 -11.68 2.60 6.22
CA ILE A 87 -11.29 3.97 6.53
C ILE A 87 -12.28 4.56 7.54
N SER A 88 -11.73 5.14 8.61
CA SER A 88 -12.49 5.83 9.67
C SER A 88 -12.25 7.33 9.59
N VAL A 89 -13.32 8.08 9.39
CA VAL A 89 -13.31 9.55 9.33
C VAL A 89 -14.45 10.13 10.18
N HIS A 90 -14.47 11.45 10.33
CA HIS A 90 -15.52 12.13 11.11
C HIS A 90 -16.90 12.03 10.43
N GLY A 91 -16.94 12.18 9.10
CA GLY A 91 -18.13 11.91 8.28
C GLY A 91 -18.14 10.47 7.78
N VAL A 92 -18.34 10.29 6.48
CA VAL A 92 -18.22 8.99 5.80
C VAL A 92 -17.09 8.99 4.78
N PHE A 93 -16.47 7.82 4.55
CA PHE A 93 -15.55 7.63 3.43
C PHE A 93 -16.32 7.35 2.16
N HIS A 94 -16.45 8.35 1.28
CA HIS A 94 -17.35 8.30 0.15
C HIS A 94 -16.73 8.46 -1.27
N PRO A 95 -15.40 8.51 -1.49
CA PRO A 95 -14.85 8.61 -2.84
C PRO A 95 -15.16 7.35 -3.67
N LYS A 96 -15.28 7.52 -4.99
CA LYS A 96 -15.48 6.42 -5.95
C LYS A 96 -14.46 6.51 -7.08
N VAL A 97 -13.32 5.88 -6.84
CA VAL A 97 -12.15 5.90 -7.73
C VAL A 97 -11.69 4.46 -7.90
N PHE A 98 -11.69 3.95 -9.13
CA PHE A 98 -11.24 2.59 -9.44
C PHE A 98 -10.00 2.69 -10.34
N LEU A 99 -8.85 2.33 -9.81
CA LEU A 99 -7.57 2.29 -10.53
C LEU A 99 -7.15 0.84 -10.72
N LEU A 100 -7.19 0.38 -11.97
CA LEU A 100 -6.71 -0.94 -12.36
C LEU A 100 -5.46 -0.77 -13.22
N SER A 101 -4.42 -1.56 -12.97
CA SER A 101 -3.12 -1.38 -13.60
C SER A 101 -2.35 -2.70 -13.82
N SER A 102 -1.52 -2.66 -14.85
CA SER A 102 -0.48 -3.64 -15.19
C SER A 102 0.75 -2.89 -15.68
N ALA A 103 1.84 -3.61 -15.99
CA ALA A 103 3.10 -3.02 -16.45
C ALA A 103 2.99 -2.03 -17.63
N ASN A 104 2.00 -2.20 -18.51
CA ASN A 104 1.84 -1.37 -19.72
C ASN A 104 0.40 -0.93 -20.01
N ARG A 105 -0.54 -1.12 -19.08
CA ARG A 105 -1.97 -0.82 -19.27
C ARG A 105 -2.60 -0.31 -17.99
N GLY A 106 -3.59 0.57 -18.13
CA GLY A 106 -4.40 1.05 -17.02
C GLY A 106 -5.85 1.29 -17.41
N LEU A 107 -6.74 1.14 -16.44
CA LEU A 107 -8.13 1.58 -16.49
C LEU A 107 -8.42 2.41 -15.24
N LEU A 108 -8.87 3.64 -15.44
CA LEU A 108 -9.28 4.54 -14.36
C LEU A 108 -10.75 4.88 -14.53
N VAL A 109 -11.54 4.66 -13.47
CA VAL A 109 -12.94 5.06 -13.39
C VAL A 109 -13.09 6.01 -12.20
N VAL A 110 -13.69 7.18 -12.43
CA VAL A 110 -14.01 8.15 -11.36
C VAL A 110 -15.44 8.65 -11.56
N GLY A 111 -16.24 8.74 -10.50
CA GLY A 111 -17.62 9.19 -10.63
C GLY A 111 -18.44 9.06 -9.36
N SER A 112 -19.74 8.77 -9.53
CA SER A 112 -20.70 8.60 -8.44
C SER A 112 -21.06 7.14 -8.13
N ALA A 113 -20.64 6.20 -8.98
CA ALA A 113 -20.91 4.77 -8.87
C ALA A 113 -20.11 4.10 -7.74
N ASN A 114 -20.79 3.49 -6.77
CA ASN A 114 -20.15 2.57 -5.82
C ASN A 114 -19.74 1.26 -6.54
N PHE A 115 -18.73 0.59 -6.01
CA PHE A 115 -18.28 -0.72 -6.53
C PHE A 115 -19.19 -1.85 -6.02
N SER A 116 -20.47 -1.78 -6.43
CA SER A 116 -21.57 -2.66 -6.03
C SER A 116 -22.46 -2.99 -7.24
N GLN A 117 -23.42 -3.90 -7.05
CA GLN A 117 -24.36 -4.28 -8.11
C GLN A 117 -25.15 -3.05 -8.61
N ASP A 118 -25.70 -2.25 -7.70
CA ASP A 118 -26.49 -1.07 -8.06
C ASP A 118 -25.63 0.02 -8.69
N GLY A 119 -24.43 0.26 -8.18
CA GLY A 119 -23.55 1.29 -8.72
C GLY A 119 -23.02 0.97 -10.12
N LEU A 120 -22.81 -0.31 -10.46
CA LEU A 120 -22.23 -0.71 -11.76
C LEU A 120 -23.26 -0.99 -12.86
N GLY A 121 -24.55 -1.09 -12.54
CA GLY A 121 -25.58 -1.34 -13.56
C GLY A 121 -27.04 -1.06 -13.18
N GLY A 122 -27.32 -0.57 -11.97
CA GLY A 122 -28.70 -0.31 -11.52
C GLY A 122 -29.06 1.18 -11.45
N ASN A 123 -28.19 1.99 -10.84
CA ASN A 123 -28.43 3.41 -10.62
C ASN A 123 -28.12 4.26 -11.85
N ALA A 124 -28.78 5.41 -11.94
CA ALA A 124 -28.39 6.48 -12.85
C ALA A 124 -27.20 7.24 -12.24
N GLU A 125 -26.00 6.94 -12.75
CA GLU A 125 -24.71 7.42 -12.26
C GLU A 125 -24.01 8.31 -13.30
N LEU A 126 -23.15 9.21 -12.84
CA LEU A 126 -22.20 9.92 -13.70
C LEU A 126 -20.80 9.38 -13.44
N VAL A 127 -20.17 8.87 -14.49
CA VAL A 127 -18.81 8.30 -14.44
C VAL A 127 -17.98 8.79 -15.60
N SER A 128 -16.67 8.75 -15.41
CA SER A 128 -15.70 8.96 -16.49
C SER A 128 -14.66 7.86 -16.47
N VAL A 129 -14.32 7.38 -17.66
CA VAL A 129 -13.49 6.21 -17.87
C VAL A 129 -12.31 6.59 -18.75
N PHE A 130 -11.11 6.35 -18.26
CA PHE A 130 -9.85 6.61 -18.96
C PHE A 130 -9.11 5.28 -19.15
N GLU A 131 -8.51 5.11 -20.33
CA GLU A 131 -7.68 3.96 -20.67
C GLU A 131 -6.24 4.44 -20.87
N PHE A 132 -5.27 3.71 -20.33
CA PHE A 132 -3.85 3.89 -20.57
C PHE A 132 -3.30 2.64 -21.28
N GLU A 133 -2.48 2.82 -22.30
CA GLU A 133 -1.67 1.78 -22.94
C GLU A 133 -0.34 2.36 -23.39
N ALA A 134 0.75 1.87 -22.80
CA ALA A 134 2.11 2.35 -23.11
C ALA A 134 2.41 2.21 -24.61
N GLY A 135 2.96 3.26 -25.20
CA GLY A 135 3.27 3.43 -26.62
C GLY A 135 2.05 3.61 -27.52
N LYS A 136 0.82 3.73 -26.98
CA LYS A 136 -0.41 3.86 -27.81
C LYS A 136 -1.43 4.87 -27.31
N LYS A 137 -1.71 4.92 -26.01
CA LYS A 137 -2.73 5.76 -25.36
C LYS A 137 -2.17 6.26 -24.04
N GLU A 138 -1.42 7.34 -24.10
CA GLU A 138 -0.73 7.89 -22.93
C GLU A 138 -1.29 9.25 -22.48
N GLU A 139 -2.30 9.78 -23.19
CA GLU A 139 -2.79 11.13 -22.95
C GLU A 139 -3.27 11.30 -21.51
N ALA A 140 -3.99 10.31 -20.96
CA ALA A 140 -4.52 10.36 -19.61
C ALA A 140 -3.49 10.06 -18.50
N LEU A 141 -2.22 9.82 -18.83
CA LEU A 141 -1.17 9.44 -17.87
C LEU A 141 -1.15 10.33 -16.61
N PRO A 142 -1.16 11.68 -16.70
CA PRO A 142 -1.14 12.53 -15.50
C PRO A 142 -2.31 12.28 -14.54
N LEU A 143 -3.48 11.91 -15.07
CA LEU A 143 -4.67 11.63 -14.28
C LEU A 143 -4.53 10.28 -13.54
N PHE A 144 -3.96 9.27 -14.18
CA PHE A 144 -3.63 7.99 -13.53
C PHE A 144 -2.61 8.18 -12.40
N GLN A 145 -1.58 8.99 -12.62
CA GLN A 145 -0.59 9.32 -11.59
C GLN A 145 -1.23 10.08 -10.42
N SER A 146 -2.16 11.00 -10.70
CA SER A 146 -2.92 11.69 -9.64
C SER A 146 -3.80 10.74 -8.84
N ALA A 147 -4.50 9.81 -9.51
CA ALA A 147 -5.30 8.79 -8.85
C ALA A 147 -4.44 7.84 -8.00
N PHE A 148 -3.24 7.48 -8.47
CA PHE A 148 -2.33 6.65 -7.69
C PHE A 148 -1.81 7.37 -6.44
N ARG A 149 -1.41 8.65 -6.57
CA ARG A 149 -1.03 9.48 -5.41
C ARG A 149 -2.13 9.58 -4.37
N PHE A 150 -3.38 9.70 -4.81
CA PHE A 150 -4.53 9.67 -3.89
C PHE A 150 -4.57 8.36 -3.07
N PHE A 151 -4.34 7.19 -3.68
CA PHE A 151 -4.25 5.93 -2.94
C PHE A 151 -3.02 5.83 -2.04
N GLU A 152 -1.87 6.37 -2.46
CA GLU A 152 -0.67 6.45 -1.60
C GLU A 152 -0.95 7.28 -0.34
N GLU A 153 -1.65 8.42 -0.48
CA GLU A 153 -2.07 9.24 0.66
C GLU A 153 -3.08 8.52 1.55
N LEU A 154 -4.06 7.81 0.98
CA LEU A 154 -5.00 6.99 1.77
C LEU A 154 -4.25 5.94 2.60
N SER A 155 -3.30 5.22 1.98
CA SER A 155 -2.48 4.21 2.65
C SER A 155 -1.60 4.82 3.75
N GLY A 156 -1.13 6.06 3.57
CA GLY A 156 -0.32 6.76 4.58
C GLY A 156 -1.13 7.26 5.78
N ARG A 157 -2.33 7.80 5.54
CA ARG A 157 -3.21 8.36 6.60
C ARG A 157 -3.94 7.29 7.41
N TRP A 158 -4.33 6.19 6.77
CA TRP A 158 -4.95 5.04 7.42
C TRP A 158 -4.07 3.80 7.21
N PRO A 159 -3.01 3.64 8.02
CA PRO A 159 -1.99 2.62 7.79
C PRO A 159 -2.52 1.20 8.03
N GLY A 160 -1.97 0.26 7.27
CA GLY A 160 -2.07 -1.19 7.47
C GLY A 160 -0.97 -1.85 6.64
N LYS A 161 -0.34 -2.92 7.15
CA LYS A 161 0.82 -3.50 6.45
C LYS A 161 0.41 -4.15 5.13
N GLU A 162 -0.73 -4.81 5.08
CA GLU A 162 -1.18 -5.47 3.85
C GLU A 162 -1.59 -4.46 2.76
N VAL A 163 -2.23 -3.34 3.14
CA VAL A 163 -2.58 -2.28 2.17
C VAL A 163 -1.33 -1.55 1.67
N ALA A 164 -0.40 -1.22 2.55
CA ALA A 164 0.85 -0.57 2.18
C ALA A 164 1.65 -1.44 1.21
N SER A 165 1.75 -2.74 1.50
CA SER A 165 2.39 -3.70 0.63
C SER A 165 1.68 -3.81 -0.74
N ASN A 166 0.33 -3.89 -0.78
CA ASN A 166 -0.41 -3.89 -2.06
C ASN A 166 -0.14 -2.62 -2.90
N VAL A 167 -0.10 -1.44 -2.27
CA VAL A 167 0.22 -0.17 -2.94
C VAL A 167 1.66 -0.16 -3.46
N ASP A 168 2.61 -0.68 -2.68
CA ASP A 168 4.00 -0.83 -3.11
C ASP A 168 4.16 -1.82 -4.28
N GLU A 169 3.36 -2.89 -4.33
CA GLU A 169 3.35 -3.79 -5.49
C GLU A 169 2.84 -3.10 -6.75
N VAL A 170 1.79 -2.27 -6.64
CA VAL A 170 1.31 -1.46 -7.78
C VAL A 170 2.43 -0.53 -8.26
N ARG A 171 3.12 0.15 -7.32
CA ARG A 171 4.27 1.02 -7.64
C ARG A 171 5.37 0.27 -8.38
N ARG A 172 5.70 -0.95 -7.93
CA ARG A 172 6.73 -1.80 -8.55
C ARG A 172 6.30 -2.27 -9.94
N ASP A 173 5.10 -2.82 -10.05
CA ASP A 173 4.67 -3.57 -11.23
C ASP A 173 4.11 -2.65 -12.32
N ALA A 174 3.74 -1.41 -12.00
CA ALA A 174 3.27 -0.37 -12.92
C ALA A 174 4.06 0.95 -12.72
N PRO A 175 5.38 0.98 -13.01
CA PRO A 175 6.26 2.11 -12.70
C PRO A 175 5.84 3.43 -13.35
N TRP A 176 5.15 3.37 -14.49
CA TRP A 176 4.57 4.51 -15.20
C TRP A 176 3.62 5.36 -14.34
N LEU A 177 3.06 4.80 -13.25
CA LEU A 177 2.25 5.55 -12.27
C LEU A 177 3.07 6.52 -11.40
N THR A 178 4.39 6.40 -11.36
CA THR A 178 5.28 7.22 -10.52
C THR A 178 6.39 7.93 -11.27
N GLU A 179 6.63 7.55 -12.54
CA GLU A 179 7.61 8.22 -13.39
C GLU A 179 7.21 9.66 -13.68
N THR A 180 8.20 10.54 -13.82
CA THR A 180 7.93 11.93 -14.23
C THR A 180 7.51 11.92 -15.70
N PRO A 181 6.36 12.51 -16.06
CA PRO A 181 5.94 12.56 -17.45
C PRO A 181 6.95 13.38 -18.26
N ASP A 182 7.44 12.82 -19.36
CA ASP A 182 8.34 13.52 -20.29
C ASP A 182 7.61 14.58 -21.13
N SER A 183 6.27 14.57 -21.14
CA SER A 183 5.42 15.46 -21.92
C SER A 183 4.58 16.39 -21.04
N PRO A 184 4.33 17.63 -21.50
CA PRO A 184 3.46 18.56 -20.78
C PRO A 184 2.04 17.99 -20.64
N VAL A 185 1.41 18.26 -19.49
CA VAL A 185 0.02 17.88 -19.21
C VAL A 185 -0.90 18.54 -20.23
N SER A 186 -1.77 17.76 -20.88
CA SER A 186 -2.76 18.33 -21.81
C SER A 186 -3.75 19.20 -21.05
N ASP A 187 -3.95 20.44 -21.51
CA ASP A 187 -4.95 21.39 -20.99
C ASP A 187 -6.40 20.87 -21.15
N SER A 188 -6.61 19.79 -21.91
CA SER A 188 -7.93 19.20 -22.16
C SER A 188 -8.37 18.16 -21.13
N LEU A 189 -7.47 17.68 -20.26
CA LEU A 189 -7.79 16.63 -19.29
C LEU A 189 -8.45 17.22 -18.04
N PRO A 190 -9.38 16.49 -17.40
CA PRO A 190 -9.87 16.90 -16.10
C PRO A 190 -8.78 16.75 -15.03
N THR A 191 -8.91 17.53 -13.97
CA THR A 191 -8.11 17.41 -12.75
C THR A 191 -8.84 16.57 -11.72
N LEU A 192 -8.17 15.60 -11.11
CA LEU A 192 -8.70 14.88 -9.94
C LEU A 192 -8.55 15.75 -8.68
N LEU A 193 -9.67 16.10 -8.07
CA LEU A 193 -9.78 16.80 -6.80
C LEU A 193 -10.22 15.85 -5.70
N HIS A 194 -9.76 16.08 -4.48
CA HIS A 194 -10.21 15.38 -3.27
C HIS A 194 -10.14 16.31 -2.05
N ASN A 195 -10.85 15.97 -0.98
CA ASN A 195 -10.88 16.78 0.24
C ASN A 195 -10.06 16.25 1.43
N LEU A 196 -9.01 15.48 1.16
CA LEU A 196 -8.14 14.96 2.23
C LEU A 196 -7.61 16.08 3.15
N ASP A 197 -7.13 17.19 2.60
CA ASP A 197 -6.63 18.35 3.39
C ASP A 197 -7.49 19.62 3.28
N HIS A 198 -8.10 19.85 2.11
CA HIS A 198 -8.82 21.08 1.81
C HIS A 198 -10.23 20.77 1.33
N ALA A 199 -11.22 21.60 1.64
CA ALA A 199 -12.59 21.40 1.15
C ALA A 199 -12.64 21.37 -0.40
N LEU A 200 -13.59 20.64 -0.98
CA LEU A 200 -13.74 20.51 -2.44
C LEU A 200 -14.21 21.82 -3.08
N TRP A 201 -15.18 22.51 -2.48
CA TRP A 201 -15.80 23.67 -3.12
C TRP A 201 -14.81 24.79 -3.46
N PRO A 202 -13.91 25.22 -2.55
CA PRO A 202 -12.88 26.20 -2.90
C PRO A 202 -11.98 25.76 -4.06
N GLN A 203 -11.69 24.46 -4.18
CA GLN A 203 -10.90 23.92 -5.30
C GLN A 203 -11.67 23.96 -6.62
N ILE A 204 -12.97 23.64 -6.60
CA ILE A 204 -13.84 23.64 -7.79
C ILE A 204 -13.97 25.04 -8.40
N VAL A 205 -14.00 26.06 -7.54
CA VAL A 205 -14.30 27.43 -7.98
C VAL A 205 -13.07 28.33 -8.10
N ASP A 206 -11.89 27.76 -7.87
CA ASP A 206 -10.64 28.49 -7.96
C ASP A 206 -10.49 29.13 -9.36
N GLY A 207 -10.16 30.43 -9.39
CA GLY A 207 -10.03 31.20 -10.62
C GLY A 207 -11.32 31.54 -11.39
N LEU A 208 -12.51 31.06 -11.01
CA LEU A 208 -13.75 31.33 -11.77
C LEU A 208 -14.28 32.76 -11.63
N GLY A 209 -14.16 33.37 -10.44
CA GLY A 209 -14.78 34.66 -10.12
C GLY A 209 -16.31 34.58 -10.11
N SER A 210 -17.02 35.61 -10.58
CA SER A 210 -18.49 35.61 -10.63
C SER A 210 -19.03 34.58 -11.63
N VAL A 211 -20.08 33.85 -11.23
CA VAL A 211 -20.76 32.80 -12.02
C VAL A 211 -22.20 33.23 -12.29
N ASP A 212 -22.71 32.96 -13.50
CA ASP A 212 -24.06 33.34 -13.90
C ASP A 212 -25.10 32.29 -13.46
N GLU A 213 -24.76 31.01 -13.62
CA GLU A 213 -25.63 29.87 -13.33
C GLU A 213 -24.83 28.67 -12.81
N ILE A 214 -25.37 28.02 -11.78
CA ILE A 214 -24.93 26.72 -11.26
C ILE A 214 -26.07 25.72 -11.50
N SER A 215 -25.88 24.84 -12.48
CA SER A 215 -26.74 23.68 -12.68
C SER A 215 -26.13 22.49 -11.96
N LEU A 216 -26.91 21.72 -11.21
CA LEU A 216 -26.41 20.59 -10.45
C LEU A 216 -27.37 19.43 -10.43
N VAL A 217 -26.82 18.23 -10.22
CA VAL A 217 -27.56 17.00 -9.93
C VAL A 217 -27.00 16.39 -8.65
N SER A 218 -27.87 15.95 -7.75
CA SER A 218 -27.47 15.27 -6.51
C SER A 218 -28.64 14.45 -5.98
N ARG A 219 -28.33 13.34 -5.30
CA ARG A 219 -29.33 12.55 -4.56
C ARG A 219 -29.57 13.13 -3.18
N PHE A 220 -28.51 13.48 -2.47
CA PHE A 220 -28.58 13.96 -1.09
C PHE A 220 -28.21 15.44 -0.96
N PHE A 221 -28.82 16.07 0.02
CA PHE A 221 -28.80 17.50 0.33
C PHE A 221 -28.79 17.70 1.84
N ASP A 222 -28.26 18.83 2.31
CA ASP A 222 -28.49 19.27 3.67
C ASP A 222 -30.00 19.49 3.92
N SER A 223 -30.45 19.24 5.15
CA SER A 223 -31.86 19.44 5.52
C SER A 223 -32.30 20.91 5.43
N SER A 224 -31.35 21.84 5.48
CA SER A 224 -31.55 23.29 5.34
C SER A 224 -30.72 23.85 4.18
N PRO A 225 -31.23 24.86 3.45
CA PRO A 225 -30.54 25.45 2.29
C PRO A 225 -29.34 26.35 2.63
N ALA A 226 -28.88 26.42 3.88
CA ALA A 226 -27.78 27.30 4.32
C ALA A 226 -26.45 27.10 3.55
N ILE A 227 -26.29 25.95 2.89
CA ILE A 227 -25.16 25.71 1.99
C ILE A 227 -25.12 26.69 0.81
N LEU A 228 -26.28 27.19 0.33
CA LEU A 228 -26.38 28.14 -0.78
C LEU A 228 -25.62 29.43 -0.46
N ASP A 229 -25.80 29.96 0.75
CA ASP A 229 -25.09 31.16 1.22
C ASP A 229 -23.57 30.95 1.22
N SER A 230 -23.14 29.78 1.70
CA SER A 230 -21.73 29.44 1.77
C SER A 230 -21.08 29.30 0.40
N ILE A 231 -21.79 28.68 -0.54
CA ILE A 231 -21.32 28.44 -1.90
C ILE A 231 -21.25 29.72 -2.73
N CYS A 232 -22.15 30.67 -2.49
CA CYS A 232 -22.15 31.95 -3.21
C CYS A 232 -21.00 32.89 -2.81
N ARG A 233 -20.33 32.63 -1.68
CA ARG A 233 -19.18 33.44 -1.25
C ARG A 233 -18.10 33.42 -2.33
N GLY A 234 -17.84 34.58 -2.94
CA GLY A 234 -16.86 34.75 -4.01
C GLY A 234 -17.39 34.51 -5.43
N LEU A 235 -18.63 34.04 -5.60
CA LEU A 235 -19.24 33.76 -6.92
C LEU A 235 -20.32 34.76 -7.34
N GLY A 236 -20.66 35.72 -6.48
CA GLY A 236 -21.77 36.65 -6.71
C GLY A 236 -23.11 36.03 -6.34
N THR A 237 -24.13 36.25 -7.16
CA THR A 237 -25.51 35.75 -6.93
C THR A 237 -26.02 34.91 -8.11
N PRO A 238 -25.41 33.73 -8.35
CA PRO A 238 -25.75 32.87 -9.49
C PRO A 238 -27.20 32.36 -9.40
N LYS A 239 -27.76 32.00 -10.56
CA LYS A 239 -28.98 31.19 -10.62
C LYS A 239 -28.64 29.72 -10.32
N PHE A 240 -29.45 29.05 -9.53
CA PHE A 240 -29.35 27.63 -9.21
C PHE A 240 -30.42 26.83 -9.95
N LYS A 241 -29.99 25.75 -10.62
CA LYS A 241 -30.88 24.72 -11.14
C LYS A 241 -30.52 23.39 -10.49
N ILE A 242 -31.42 22.87 -9.66
CA ILE A 242 -31.24 21.58 -8.98
C ILE A 242 -32.05 20.53 -9.72
N HIS A 243 -31.37 19.54 -10.28
CA HIS A 243 -31.97 18.34 -10.86
C HIS A 243 -31.97 17.23 -9.81
N THR A 244 -33.13 16.71 -9.48
CA THR A 244 -33.29 15.66 -8.49
C THR A 244 -34.43 14.72 -8.88
N GLN A 245 -34.59 13.61 -8.16
CA GLN A 245 -35.63 12.63 -8.44
C GLN A 245 -36.73 12.71 -7.38
N PRO A 246 -38.01 12.68 -7.77
CA PRO A 246 -39.11 12.76 -6.81
C PRO A 246 -39.04 11.61 -5.78
N LYS A 247 -39.25 11.95 -4.51
CA LYS A 247 -39.39 11.01 -3.37
C LYS A 247 -38.17 10.11 -3.09
N ARG A 248 -36.98 10.37 -3.67
CA ARG A 248 -35.77 9.53 -3.51
C ARG A 248 -34.52 10.25 -2.99
N GLY A 249 -34.65 11.51 -2.59
CA GLY A 249 -33.57 12.33 -2.02
C GLY A 249 -33.94 12.95 -0.66
N THR A 250 -33.00 13.68 -0.05
CA THR A 250 -33.18 14.34 1.27
C THR A 250 -33.58 15.82 1.17
N LEU A 251 -33.94 16.30 -0.01
CA LEU A 251 -34.29 17.70 -0.22
C LEU A 251 -35.64 18.00 0.45
N THR A 252 -35.64 18.93 1.40
CA THR A 252 -36.82 19.27 2.20
C THR A 252 -37.57 20.49 1.63
N PRO A 253 -38.83 20.71 2.00
CA PRO A 253 -39.57 21.92 1.64
C PRO A 253 -38.91 23.24 2.08
N ASP A 254 -38.07 23.21 3.12
CA ASP A 254 -37.36 24.39 3.65
C ASP A 254 -36.49 25.08 2.58
N TRP A 255 -36.04 24.34 1.57
CA TRP A 255 -35.28 24.90 0.44
C TRP A 255 -36.06 25.95 -0.36
N LEU A 256 -37.39 25.86 -0.42
CA LEU A 256 -38.24 26.86 -1.08
C LEU A 256 -38.44 28.15 -0.25
N SER A 257 -38.06 28.13 1.03
CA SER A 257 -38.16 29.30 1.90
C SER A 257 -36.99 30.28 1.72
N HIS A 258 -35.87 29.82 1.16
CA HIS A 258 -34.66 30.60 0.94
C HIS A 258 -34.92 31.81 0.01
N PRO A 259 -34.28 32.99 0.23
CA PRO A 259 -34.47 34.16 -0.62
C PRO A 259 -34.31 33.91 -2.12
N PHE A 260 -33.37 33.04 -2.51
CA PHE A 260 -33.18 32.67 -3.93
C PHE A 260 -34.40 32.02 -4.57
N ALA A 261 -35.22 31.27 -3.83
CA ALA A 261 -36.45 30.72 -4.38
C ALA A 261 -37.47 31.83 -4.68
N ARG A 262 -37.57 32.82 -3.80
CA ARG A 262 -38.46 33.98 -3.94
C ARG A 262 -38.05 34.90 -5.09
N ASP A 263 -36.74 35.06 -5.29
CA ASP A 263 -36.15 35.89 -6.35
C ASP A 263 -36.07 35.17 -7.71
N GLU A 264 -36.71 34.00 -7.86
CA GLU A 264 -36.64 33.12 -9.03
C GLU A 264 -35.21 32.73 -9.45
N ARG A 265 -34.26 32.79 -8.51
CA ARG A 265 -32.87 32.36 -8.70
C ARG A 265 -32.68 30.89 -8.39
N LEU A 266 -33.52 30.25 -7.58
CA LEU A 266 -33.48 28.82 -7.31
C LEU A 266 -34.62 28.11 -8.05
N SER A 267 -34.28 27.15 -8.91
CA SER A 267 -35.22 26.28 -9.60
C SER A 267 -34.92 24.83 -9.25
N ILE A 268 -35.85 24.16 -8.56
CA ILE A 268 -35.77 22.72 -8.28
C ILE A 268 -36.60 21.98 -9.34
N ARG A 269 -36.01 20.95 -9.94
CA ARG A 269 -36.58 20.18 -11.05
C ARG A 269 -36.60 18.70 -10.70
N LEU A 270 -37.79 18.11 -10.77
CA LEU A 270 -38.02 16.68 -10.57
C LEU A 270 -37.89 15.96 -11.92
N CYS A 271 -36.86 15.15 -12.05
CA CYS A 271 -36.49 14.42 -13.26
C CYS A 271 -36.74 12.91 -13.09
N GLN A 272 -36.95 12.24 -14.21
CA GLN A 272 -36.97 10.79 -14.34
C GLN A 272 -35.68 10.32 -14.99
N TYR A 273 -35.23 9.12 -14.60
CA TYR A 273 -34.02 8.50 -15.13
C TYR A 273 -34.34 7.05 -15.46
N GLY A 274 -33.77 6.55 -16.56
CA GLY A 274 -33.99 5.20 -17.01
C GLY A 274 -33.31 4.92 -18.34
N ASP A 275 -33.20 3.62 -18.64
CA ASP A 275 -32.69 3.10 -19.91
C ASP A 275 -33.80 2.23 -20.54
N GLY A 276 -34.35 2.70 -21.66
CA GLY A 276 -35.55 2.13 -22.27
C GLY A 276 -36.72 2.08 -21.28
N GLU A 277 -37.25 0.89 -21.04
CA GLU A 277 -38.36 0.66 -20.10
C GLU A 277 -37.90 0.54 -18.62
N HIS A 278 -36.59 0.55 -18.36
CA HIS A 278 -36.04 0.31 -17.02
C HIS A 278 -35.83 1.63 -16.28
N TYR A 279 -36.63 1.86 -15.24
CA TYR A 279 -36.45 3.01 -14.35
C TYR A 279 -35.20 2.84 -13.49
N GLN A 280 -34.39 3.90 -13.41
CA GLN A 280 -33.14 3.92 -12.64
C GLN A 280 -33.23 4.92 -11.47
N PRO A 281 -32.86 4.53 -10.24
CA PRO A 281 -32.71 5.47 -9.13
C PRO A 281 -31.59 6.48 -9.41
N LEU A 282 -31.85 7.77 -9.20
CA LEU A 282 -30.83 8.80 -9.31
C LEU A 282 -29.79 8.61 -8.21
N HIS A 283 -28.53 8.50 -8.62
CA HIS A 283 -27.41 8.53 -7.69
C HIS A 283 -26.24 9.39 -8.19
N ALA A 284 -26.32 9.96 -9.40
CA ALA A 284 -25.35 10.91 -9.92
C ALA A 284 -25.13 12.15 -9.04
N LYS A 285 -23.90 12.65 -9.03
CA LYS A 285 -23.52 13.96 -8.48
C LYS A 285 -22.70 14.74 -9.50
N GLY A 286 -23.11 15.97 -9.77
CA GLY A 286 -22.43 16.83 -10.73
C GLY A 286 -22.82 18.30 -10.62
N TYR A 287 -21.90 19.17 -11.02
CA TYR A 287 -22.01 20.62 -10.96
C TYR A 287 -21.51 21.23 -12.26
N ALA A 288 -22.34 22.00 -12.94
CA ALA A 288 -21.99 22.77 -14.12
C ALA A 288 -22.07 24.26 -13.78
N LEU A 289 -20.92 24.93 -13.71
CA LEU A 289 -20.78 26.34 -13.40
C LEU A 289 -20.59 27.12 -14.71
N THR A 290 -21.55 27.97 -15.05
CA THR A 290 -21.56 28.72 -16.31
C THR A 290 -21.23 30.19 -16.10
N LYS A 291 -20.28 30.69 -16.90
CA LYS A 291 -19.86 32.10 -16.96
C LYS A 291 -19.77 32.54 -18.42
N GLY A 292 -20.66 33.43 -18.84
CA GLY A 292 -20.83 33.83 -20.23
C GLY A 292 -21.13 32.62 -21.12
N SER A 293 -20.24 32.35 -22.08
CA SER A 293 -20.36 31.21 -23.01
C SER A 293 -19.62 29.95 -22.56
N LYS A 294 -18.92 29.99 -21.42
CA LYS A 294 -18.11 28.88 -20.92
C LYS A 294 -18.78 28.19 -19.74
N THR A 295 -18.68 26.87 -19.69
CA THR A 295 -19.18 26.01 -18.62
C THR A 295 -18.06 25.12 -18.12
N THR A 296 -17.87 25.12 -16.80
CA THR A 296 -16.94 24.25 -16.08
C THR A 296 -17.74 23.13 -15.44
N LEU A 297 -17.35 21.87 -15.64
CA LEU A 297 -18.06 20.70 -15.13
C LEU A 297 -17.24 20.03 -14.02
N ALA A 298 -17.87 19.74 -12.90
CA ALA A 298 -17.34 18.86 -11.86
C ALA A 298 -18.27 17.66 -11.67
N ILE A 299 -17.76 16.43 -11.72
CA ILE A 299 -18.53 15.21 -11.42
C ILE A 299 -17.76 14.32 -10.45
N GLY A 300 -18.45 13.53 -9.65
CA GLY A 300 -17.77 12.65 -8.69
C GLY A 300 -18.68 12.16 -7.59
N SER A 301 -18.11 12.00 -6.40
CA SER A 301 -18.82 11.38 -5.28
C SER A 301 -19.59 12.36 -4.40
N ALA A 302 -19.21 13.64 -4.40
CA ALA A 302 -19.70 14.63 -3.44
C ALA A 302 -21.15 15.05 -3.71
N ASN A 303 -22.03 14.75 -2.77
CA ASN A 303 -23.40 15.29 -2.73
C ASN A 303 -23.40 16.80 -2.50
N PHE A 304 -24.51 17.47 -2.81
CA PHE A 304 -24.68 18.90 -2.52
C PHE A 304 -25.00 19.13 -1.04
N SER A 305 -24.03 18.84 -0.18
CA SER A 305 -24.09 18.94 1.28
C SER A 305 -22.86 19.61 1.86
N THR A 306 -23.01 20.20 3.05
CA THR A 306 -21.91 20.84 3.76
C THR A 306 -20.80 19.84 4.10
N SER A 307 -21.16 18.62 4.49
CA SER A 307 -20.21 17.57 4.85
C SER A 307 -19.33 17.10 3.69
N ALA A 308 -19.85 17.14 2.45
CA ALA A 308 -19.15 16.67 1.26
C ALA A 308 -18.36 17.78 0.55
N LEU A 309 -18.92 18.99 0.44
CA LEU A 309 -18.32 20.06 -0.36
C LEU A 309 -17.49 21.07 0.45
N LEU A 310 -17.91 21.37 1.68
CA LEU A 310 -17.40 22.52 2.43
C LEU A 310 -16.44 22.15 3.56
N ARG A 311 -16.18 20.86 3.77
CA ARG A 311 -15.31 20.37 4.84
C ARG A 311 -14.17 19.49 4.31
N PRO A 312 -12.97 19.58 4.90
CA PRO A 312 -11.92 18.59 4.69
C PRO A 312 -12.22 17.30 5.47
N ALA A 313 -11.49 16.23 5.15
CA ALA A 313 -11.63 14.89 5.77
C ALA A 313 -11.56 14.90 7.30
N ALA A 314 -10.82 15.84 7.89
CA ALA A 314 -10.70 15.98 9.34
C ALA A 314 -12.01 16.35 10.06
N SER A 315 -13.02 16.87 9.35
CA SER A 315 -14.30 17.35 9.94
C SER A 315 -15.54 17.03 9.11
N GLY A 316 -15.39 16.32 8.00
CA GLY A 316 -16.44 15.99 7.05
C GLY A 316 -16.24 14.62 6.42
N ASN A 317 -16.84 14.43 5.25
CA ASN A 317 -16.65 13.21 4.45
C ASN A 317 -15.25 13.18 3.83
N VAL A 318 -14.86 12.04 3.29
CA VAL A 318 -13.83 11.96 2.23
C VAL A 318 -14.54 11.80 0.90
N GLU A 319 -14.18 12.62 -0.09
CA GLU A 319 -14.82 12.66 -1.40
C GLU A 319 -13.75 12.88 -2.48
N ALA A 320 -14.07 12.48 -3.72
CA ALA A 320 -13.24 12.71 -4.89
C ALA A 320 -14.09 13.17 -6.09
N MET A 321 -13.57 14.09 -6.89
CA MET A 321 -14.24 14.67 -8.05
C MET A 321 -13.28 14.91 -9.21
N LEU A 322 -13.78 14.84 -10.43
CA LEU A 322 -13.10 15.33 -11.62
C LEU A 322 -13.59 16.73 -11.95
N LEU A 323 -12.67 17.69 -12.07
CA LEU A 323 -12.93 19.04 -12.56
C LEU A 323 -12.46 19.13 -14.01
N TYR A 324 -13.40 19.31 -14.94
CA TYR A 324 -13.13 19.48 -16.36
C TYR A 324 -12.76 20.93 -16.67
N PRO A 325 -11.84 21.15 -17.63
CA PRO A 325 -11.52 22.50 -18.08
C PRO A 325 -12.76 23.18 -18.68
N PRO A 326 -12.86 24.53 -18.61
CA PRO A 326 -14.02 25.24 -19.15
C PRO A 326 -14.21 25.01 -20.66
N VAL A 327 -15.39 24.52 -21.04
CA VAL A 327 -15.78 24.29 -22.43
C VAL A 327 -16.89 25.24 -22.86
N THR A 328 -17.15 25.38 -24.16
CA THR A 328 -18.29 26.19 -24.61
C THR A 328 -19.62 25.49 -24.31
N LYS A 329 -20.67 26.26 -24.08
CA LYS A 329 -22.04 25.74 -23.87
C LYS A 329 -22.56 24.89 -25.03
N SER A 330 -22.04 25.08 -26.25
CA SER A 330 -22.36 24.23 -27.40
C SER A 330 -21.77 22.83 -27.29
N SER A 331 -20.64 22.68 -26.59
CA SER A 331 -19.97 21.39 -26.36
C SER A 331 -20.51 20.65 -25.14
N LEU A 332 -21.04 21.37 -24.15
CA LEU A 332 -21.65 20.80 -22.96
C LEU A 332 -22.97 21.51 -22.63
N ASP A 333 -24.07 20.80 -22.79
CA ASP A 333 -25.39 21.24 -22.35
C ASP A 333 -25.73 20.57 -21.01
N ALA A 334 -25.61 21.33 -19.92
CA ALA A 334 -25.84 20.83 -18.57
C ALA A 334 -27.29 20.35 -18.35
N ASP A 335 -28.28 20.97 -19.00
CA ASP A 335 -29.68 20.56 -18.86
C ASP A 335 -29.89 19.19 -19.52
N LYS A 336 -29.27 18.93 -20.68
CA LYS A 336 -29.31 17.59 -21.33
C LYS A 336 -28.51 16.53 -20.57
N LEU A 337 -27.41 16.91 -19.92
CA LEU A 337 -26.60 15.96 -19.14
C LEU A 337 -27.33 15.54 -17.85
N PHE A 338 -27.98 16.48 -17.16
CA PHE A 338 -28.63 16.22 -15.87
C PHE A 338 -30.11 15.82 -15.98
N ASP A 339 -30.74 16.03 -17.12
CA ASP A 339 -32.09 15.53 -17.46
C ASP A 339 -32.07 14.88 -18.86
N PRO A 340 -31.43 13.70 -19.00
CA PRO A 340 -31.23 13.06 -20.30
C PRO A 340 -32.53 12.68 -21.02
N LEU A 341 -33.63 12.52 -20.27
CA LEU A 341 -34.96 12.22 -20.79
C LEU A 341 -35.81 13.47 -21.09
N GLY A 342 -35.33 14.68 -20.77
CA GLY A 342 -36.11 15.92 -20.94
C GLY A 342 -37.42 15.92 -20.13
N SER A 343 -37.41 15.27 -18.98
CA SER A 343 -38.58 14.94 -18.16
C SER A 343 -38.85 15.95 -17.04
N ALA A 344 -37.95 16.92 -16.84
CA ALA A 344 -37.93 17.84 -15.72
C ALA A 344 -39.28 18.55 -15.51
N LYS A 345 -39.84 18.41 -14.31
CA LYS A 345 -40.96 19.21 -13.82
C LYS A 345 -40.48 20.15 -12.73
N LYS A 346 -40.69 21.46 -12.91
CA LYS A 346 -40.35 22.46 -11.89
C LYS A 346 -41.21 22.25 -10.66
N VAL A 347 -40.60 22.28 -9.48
CA VAL A 347 -41.30 22.31 -8.20
C VAL A 347 -41.93 23.69 -8.02
N THR A 348 -43.23 23.72 -7.80
CA THR A 348 -44.02 24.92 -7.54
C THR A 348 -44.62 24.95 -6.14
N HIS A 349 -44.77 23.77 -5.50
CA HIS A 349 -45.35 23.67 -4.17
C HIS A 349 -44.54 22.79 -3.20
N PRO A 350 -44.46 23.14 -1.91
CA PRO A 350 -43.75 22.40 -0.85
C PRO A 350 -44.03 20.89 -0.81
N GLU A 351 -45.27 20.47 -0.98
CA GLU A 351 -45.71 19.08 -0.89
C GLU A 351 -45.09 18.17 -1.97
N GLN A 352 -44.58 18.74 -3.07
CA GLN A 352 -43.89 17.97 -4.10
C GLN A 352 -42.50 17.50 -3.66
N LEU A 353 -41.95 18.11 -2.61
CA LEU A 353 -40.69 17.75 -1.97
C LEU A 353 -40.90 16.90 -0.70
N ALA A 354 -42.15 16.61 -0.33
CA ALA A 354 -42.42 15.77 0.83
C ALA A 354 -41.87 14.36 0.59
N VAL A 355 -40.96 13.94 1.45
CA VAL A 355 -40.43 12.58 1.45
C VAL A 355 -41.46 11.67 2.11
N PRO A 356 -41.91 10.59 1.45
CA PRO A 356 -42.81 9.61 2.07
C PRO A 356 -42.21 9.02 3.36
N ALA A 357 -43.05 8.67 4.34
CA ALA A 357 -42.60 8.07 5.60
C ALA A 357 -41.92 6.69 5.40
N ASP A 358 -42.18 6.04 4.27
CA ASP A 358 -41.64 4.77 3.81
C ASP A 358 -40.49 4.93 2.80
N ALA A 359 -39.94 6.14 2.63
CA ALA A 359 -38.79 6.34 1.77
C ALA A 359 -37.56 5.59 2.32
N GLU A 360 -37.10 4.58 1.58
CA GLU A 360 -35.86 3.87 1.87
C GLU A 360 -34.67 4.80 1.59
N PHE A 361 -34.06 5.31 2.65
CA PHE A 361 -32.72 5.92 2.59
C PHE A 361 -31.68 4.80 2.56
N GLU A 362 -30.59 5.01 1.81
CA GLU A 362 -29.45 4.09 1.85
C GLU A 362 -28.92 4.05 3.29
N PRO A 363 -28.98 2.91 3.99
CA PRO A 363 -28.67 2.87 5.41
C PRO A 363 -27.19 3.20 5.61
N THR A 364 -26.90 4.35 6.22
CA THR A 364 -25.58 4.63 6.75
C THR A 364 -25.41 3.85 8.04
N HIS A 365 -24.75 2.70 7.97
CA HIS A 365 -24.33 1.98 9.16
C HIS A 365 -23.30 2.85 9.89
N THR A 366 -23.62 3.30 11.10
CA THR A 366 -22.67 4.07 11.91
C THR A 366 -21.66 3.10 12.50
N ALA A 367 -20.37 3.37 12.29
CA ALA A 367 -19.31 2.59 12.92
C ALA A 367 -19.47 2.59 14.44
N SER A 368 -19.26 1.44 15.05
CA SER A 368 -19.28 1.28 16.50
C SER A 368 -18.14 2.10 17.12
N SER A 369 -18.45 2.88 18.16
CA SER A 369 -17.45 3.67 18.86
C SER A 369 -16.73 2.81 19.90
N PHE A 370 -15.41 2.71 19.74
CA PHE A 370 -14.53 1.99 20.67
C PHE A 370 -13.38 2.87 21.11
N SER A 371 -12.94 2.71 22.36
CA SER A 371 -11.78 3.43 22.89
C SER A 371 -10.47 2.95 22.27
N ILE A 372 -10.43 1.69 21.80
CA ILE A 372 -9.26 1.10 21.17
C ILE A 372 -9.53 0.89 19.69
N LEU A 373 -8.61 1.39 18.85
CA LEU A 373 -8.57 1.08 17.43
C LEU A 373 -7.64 -0.11 17.20
N LEU A 374 -8.20 -1.24 16.79
CA LEU A 374 -7.46 -2.33 16.18
C LEU A 374 -7.32 -2.00 14.69
N GLU A 375 -6.12 -1.59 14.29
CA GLU A 375 -5.82 -1.11 12.93
C GLU A 375 -5.80 -2.27 11.94
N GLU A 376 -5.19 -3.40 12.33
CA GLU A 376 -5.06 -4.58 11.48
C GLU A 376 -4.95 -5.86 12.32
N ALA A 377 -5.40 -6.97 11.76
CA ALA A 377 -5.06 -8.32 12.23
C ALA A 377 -4.62 -9.14 11.02
N ARG A 378 -3.49 -9.82 11.10
CA ARG A 378 -2.95 -10.60 9.98
C ARG A 378 -2.34 -11.91 10.44
N LEU A 379 -2.51 -12.96 9.64
CA LEU A 379 -1.92 -14.27 9.88
C LEU A 379 -0.62 -14.39 9.07
N GLU A 380 0.49 -14.49 9.79
CA GLU A 380 1.81 -14.78 9.25
C GLU A 380 2.17 -16.23 9.59
N GLU A 381 2.01 -17.12 8.61
CA GLU A 381 2.27 -18.55 8.76
C GLU A 381 1.42 -19.16 9.88
N SER A 382 1.98 -19.30 11.08
CA SER A 382 1.29 -19.81 12.27
C SER A 382 1.06 -18.76 13.36
N VAL A 383 1.46 -17.50 13.12
CA VAL A 383 1.40 -16.42 14.11
C VAL A 383 0.38 -15.38 13.68
N LEU A 384 -0.55 -15.06 14.58
CA LEU A 384 -1.49 -13.96 14.40
C LEU A 384 -0.85 -12.68 14.93
N ILE A 385 -0.79 -11.64 14.12
CA ILE A 385 -0.23 -10.35 14.50
C ILE A 385 -1.34 -9.30 14.49
N LEU A 386 -1.43 -8.57 15.60
CA LEU A 386 -2.40 -7.50 15.82
C LEU A 386 -1.67 -6.17 15.85
N SER A 387 -2.12 -5.21 15.04
CA SER A 387 -1.57 -3.86 15.00
C SER A 387 -2.50 -2.91 15.74
N THR A 388 -2.04 -2.33 16.84
CA THR A 388 -2.82 -1.35 17.62
C THR A 388 -1.91 -0.39 18.38
N LYS A 389 -2.39 0.85 18.57
CA LYS A 389 -1.71 1.88 19.37
C LYS A 389 -2.00 1.77 20.87
N ALA A 390 -3.00 0.97 21.26
CA ALA A 390 -3.37 0.83 22.67
C ALA A 390 -2.34 0.00 23.44
N GLN A 391 -2.00 0.44 24.65
CA GLN A 391 -1.07 -0.25 25.55
C GLN A 391 -1.75 -0.52 26.91
N GLU A 392 -2.91 -1.17 26.88
CA GLU A 392 -3.66 -1.50 28.09
C GLU A 392 -3.41 -2.97 28.51
N PRO A 393 -3.16 -3.24 29.81
CA PRO A 393 -3.02 -4.61 30.29
C PRO A 393 -4.38 -5.35 30.34
N GLY A 394 -4.31 -6.69 30.40
CA GLY A 394 -5.50 -7.54 30.57
C GLY A 394 -6.41 -7.62 29.34
N LEU A 395 -5.89 -7.29 28.17
CA LEU A 395 -6.58 -7.48 26.90
C LEU A 395 -6.49 -8.94 26.44
N SER A 396 -7.47 -9.37 25.65
CA SER A 396 -7.43 -10.63 24.93
C SER A 396 -8.00 -10.43 23.53
N CYS A 397 -7.60 -11.27 22.58
CA CYS A 397 -8.11 -11.24 21.23
C CYS A 397 -9.15 -12.35 21.05
N ARG A 398 -10.39 -11.97 20.77
CA ARG A 398 -11.44 -12.90 20.35
C ARG A 398 -11.33 -13.13 18.85
N LEU A 399 -11.34 -14.39 18.44
CA LEU A 399 -11.51 -14.81 17.05
C LEU A 399 -12.89 -15.42 16.86
N SER A 400 -13.62 -14.97 15.84
CA SER A 400 -14.96 -15.45 15.49
C SER A 400 -15.11 -15.76 14.00
N GLN A 401 -15.93 -16.75 13.70
CA GLN A 401 -16.39 -17.13 12.36
C GLN A 401 -17.87 -17.51 12.45
N ALA A 402 -18.63 -17.32 11.36
CA ALA A 402 -20.01 -17.78 11.29
C ALA A 402 -20.13 -19.27 11.66
N ASN A 403 -21.09 -19.58 12.55
CA ASN A 403 -21.42 -20.95 12.97
C ASN A 403 -20.27 -21.72 13.66
N VAL A 404 -19.28 -21.02 14.20
CA VAL A 404 -18.13 -21.61 14.91
C VAL A 404 -18.01 -20.97 16.28
N ALA A 405 -17.85 -21.80 17.32
CA ALA A 405 -17.58 -21.31 18.67
C ALA A 405 -16.30 -20.46 18.68
N SER A 406 -16.41 -19.20 19.11
CA SER A 406 -15.28 -18.28 19.19
C SER A 406 -14.18 -18.78 20.11
N THR A 407 -12.94 -18.32 19.90
CA THR A 407 -11.83 -18.52 20.84
C THR A 407 -11.30 -17.20 21.32
N VAL A 408 -10.69 -17.19 22.51
CA VAL A 408 -10.09 -15.99 23.10
C VAL A 408 -8.63 -16.31 23.41
N LEU A 409 -7.73 -15.49 22.89
CA LEU A 409 -6.29 -15.60 23.06
C LEU A 409 -5.80 -14.48 23.97
N PRO A 410 -5.07 -14.77 25.06
CA PRO A 410 -4.54 -13.71 25.92
C PRO A 410 -3.55 -12.85 25.14
N VAL A 411 -3.72 -11.53 25.20
CA VAL A 411 -2.78 -10.58 24.62
C VAL A 411 -1.76 -10.26 25.71
N GLY A 412 -0.51 -10.64 25.47
CA GLY A 412 0.60 -10.33 26.39
C GLY A 412 0.84 -8.83 26.51
N ALA A 413 1.87 -8.42 27.27
CA ALA A 413 2.27 -7.02 27.32
C ALA A 413 2.61 -6.54 25.89
N ILE A 414 1.83 -5.58 25.38
CA ILE A 414 1.98 -5.00 24.05
C ILE A 414 3.31 -4.25 24.02
N ARG A 415 4.32 -4.84 23.35
CA ARG A 415 5.63 -4.22 23.14
C ARG A 415 5.66 -3.73 21.70
N GLN A 416 5.63 -2.41 21.51
CA GLN A 416 5.51 -1.76 20.19
C GLN A 416 4.18 -2.06 19.48
N PHE A 417 3.92 -1.35 18.37
CA PHE A 417 2.63 -1.30 17.66
C PHE A 417 2.06 -2.67 17.23
N ASP A 418 2.87 -3.73 17.20
CA ASP A 418 2.49 -5.08 16.78
C ASP A 418 2.53 -6.07 17.95
N THR A 419 1.46 -6.82 18.17
CA THR A 419 1.42 -7.93 19.14
C THR A 419 1.28 -9.26 18.44
N ARG A 420 2.17 -10.21 18.76
CA ARG A 420 2.19 -11.56 18.20
C ARG A 420 1.45 -12.53 19.14
N LEU A 421 0.55 -13.33 18.57
CA LEU A 421 -0.23 -14.35 19.25
C LEU A 421 -0.05 -15.68 18.52
N GLU A 422 -0.10 -16.79 19.26
CA GLU A 422 -0.05 -18.15 18.72
C GLU A 422 -1.44 -18.77 18.79
N PRO A 423 -2.24 -18.75 17.70
CA PRO A 423 -3.55 -19.36 17.69
C PRO A 423 -3.42 -20.89 17.71
N PRO A 424 -4.40 -21.62 18.27
CA PRO A 424 -4.46 -23.07 18.14
C PRO A 424 -4.41 -23.52 16.66
N ALA A 425 -3.76 -24.63 16.35
CA ALA A 425 -3.61 -25.14 14.97
C ALA A 425 -4.94 -25.23 14.18
N LYS A 426 -6.04 -25.59 14.86
CA LYS A 426 -7.39 -25.59 14.26
C LYS A 426 -7.82 -24.21 13.75
N TRP A 427 -7.44 -23.14 14.43
CA TRP A 427 -7.77 -21.76 14.06
C TRP A 427 -6.88 -21.24 12.94
N ILE A 428 -5.60 -21.62 12.92
CA ILE A 428 -4.69 -21.34 11.80
C ILE A 428 -5.28 -21.88 10.49
N ARG A 429 -5.67 -23.16 10.49
CA ARG A 429 -6.33 -23.78 9.33
C ARG A 429 -7.64 -23.08 8.97
N ARG A 430 -8.50 -22.79 9.94
CA ARG A 430 -9.79 -22.11 9.70
C ARG A 430 -9.65 -20.73 9.08
N MET A 431 -8.70 -19.93 9.56
CA MET A 431 -8.41 -18.59 8.99
C MET A 431 -7.97 -18.70 7.53
N SER A 432 -7.26 -19.78 7.18
CA SER A 432 -6.86 -20.03 5.79
C SER A 432 -8.01 -20.51 4.89
N GLU A 433 -9.12 -21.00 5.45
CA GLU A 433 -10.26 -21.59 4.72
C GLU A 433 -11.49 -20.67 4.66
N SER A 434 -11.66 -19.76 5.62
CA SER A 434 -12.84 -18.89 5.74
C SER A 434 -12.48 -17.58 6.45
N PRO A 435 -13.16 -16.46 6.14
CA PRO A 435 -12.87 -15.19 6.79
C PRO A 435 -13.11 -15.27 8.29
N THR A 436 -12.16 -14.71 9.04
CA THR A 436 -12.18 -14.67 10.50
C THR A 436 -12.17 -13.24 10.96
N VAL A 437 -12.99 -12.93 11.97
CA VAL A 437 -12.98 -11.62 12.61
C VAL A 437 -12.15 -11.71 13.89
N ALA A 438 -11.23 -10.76 14.05
CA ALA A 438 -10.47 -10.50 15.27
C ALA A 438 -11.01 -9.24 15.95
N GLN A 439 -11.14 -9.29 17.28
CA GLN A 439 -11.57 -8.15 18.08
C GLN A 439 -10.91 -8.22 19.47
N LEU A 440 -10.44 -7.09 19.99
CA LEU A 440 -9.92 -7.02 21.35
C LEU A 440 -11.08 -6.98 22.34
N VAL A 441 -10.97 -7.80 23.37
CA VAL A 441 -11.95 -7.99 24.43
C VAL A 441 -11.28 -7.92 25.80
N ARG A 442 -12.06 -7.58 26.82
CA ARG A 442 -11.66 -7.57 28.22
C ARG A 442 -12.64 -8.39 29.04
N TYR A 443 -12.12 -9.15 30.01
CA TYR A 443 -12.97 -9.89 30.94
C TYR A 443 -13.44 -8.95 32.06
N LYS A 444 -14.76 -8.79 32.21
CA LYS A 444 -15.39 -7.94 33.24
C LYS A 444 -16.73 -8.54 33.66
N GLY A 445 -16.95 -8.64 34.98
CA GLY A 445 -18.24 -9.05 35.56
C GLY A 445 -18.78 -10.37 34.99
N ASP A 446 -17.94 -11.38 34.91
CA ASP A 446 -18.22 -12.72 34.35
C ASP A 446 -18.51 -12.81 32.85
N SER A 447 -18.22 -11.76 32.08
CA SER A 447 -18.36 -11.77 30.63
C SER A 447 -17.17 -11.12 29.90
N TRP A 448 -17.03 -11.45 28.62
CA TRP A 448 -16.04 -10.83 27.74
C TRP A 448 -16.67 -9.69 26.96
N GLU A 449 -16.33 -8.46 27.31
CA GLU A 449 -16.80 -7.24 26.66
C GLU A 449 -15.85 -6.83 25.52
N ALA A 450 -16.39 -6.36 24.40
CA ALA A 450 -15.60 -5.80 23.31
C ALA A 450 -15.07 -4.41 23.69
N VAL A 451 -13.78 -4.18 23.46
CA VAL A 451 -13.12 -2.89 23.74
C VAL A 451 -12.49 -2.25 22.51
N SER A 452 -12.40 -2.99 21.40
CA SER A 452 -11.98 -2.46 20.09
C SER A 452 -13.02 -2.69 19.00
N ASN A 453 -12.85 -1.98 17.89
CA ASN A 453 -13.49 -2.32 16.63
C ASN A 453 -13.11 -3.74 16.18
N PRO A 454 -14.02 -4.45 15.51
CA PRO A 454 -13.72 -5.71 14.86
C PRO A 454 -13.00 -5.51 13.52
N VAL A 455 -12.11 -6.43 13.16
CA VAL A 455 -11.41 -6.46 11.86
C VAL A 455 -11.33 -7.89 11.31
N LEU A 456 -11.37 -8.05 9.99
CA LEU A 456 -11.07 -9.30 9.31
C LEU A 456 -9.57 -9.58 9.39
N VAL A 457 -9.23 -10.83 9.74
CA VAL A 457 -7.86 -11.31 9.70
C VAL A 457 -7.42 -11.45 8.24
N ALA A 458 -6.35 -10.73 7.88
CA ALA A 458 -5.69 -10.90 6.60
C ALA A 458 -4.91 -12.23 6.57
N ALA A 459 -5.39 -13.16 5.75
CA ALA A 459 -4.78 -14.46 5.51
C ALA A 459 -4.66 -14.68 3.99
N ILE A 460 -3.94 -13.77 3.33
CA ILE A 460 -3.90 -13.67 1.86
C ILE A 460 -3.16 -14.87 1.26
N PHE A 461 -3.82 -15.56 0.32
CA PHE A 461 -3.26 -16.71 -0.40
C PHE A 461 -3.17 -16.41 -1.90
N ASP A 462 -2.24 -17.10 -2.56
CA ASP A 462 -2.11 -17.09 -4.01
C ASP A 462 -3.05 -18.16 -4.58
N PRO A 463 -4.04 -17.79 -5.40
CA PRO A 463 -5.03 -18.72 -5.94
C PRO A 463 -4.46 -19.74 -6.94
N GLU A 464 -3.32 -19.47 -7.61
CA GLU A 464 -2.71 -20.43 -8.54
C GLU A 464 -1.91 -21.50 -7.78
N THR A 465 -1.20 -21.10 -6.72
CA THR A 465 -0.31 -22.01 -5.98
C THR A 465 -0.95 -22.61 -4.73
N GLY A 466 -2.06 -22.05 -4.25
CA GLY A 466 -2.72 -22.43 -3.00
C GLY A 466 -1.85 -22.16 -1.75
N LYS A 467 -0.69 -21.52 -1.92
CA LYS A 467 0.26 -21.17 -0.86
C LYS A 467 0.03 -19.74 -0.40
N GLY A 468 0.57 -19.37 0.77
CA GLY A 468 0.49 -17.99 1.25
C GLY A 468 1.13 -17.03 0.25
N ALA A 469 0.35 -16.10 -0.31
CA ALA A 469 0.81 -15.12 -1.30
C ALA A 469 2.00 -14.31 -0.77
N ARG A 470 2.08 -14.21 0.57
CA ARG A 470 3.09 -13.51 1.31
C ARG A 470 4.50 -14.08 1.18
N GLN A 471 4.69 -15.39 1.08
CA GLN A 471 6.05 -15.95 0.86
C GLN A 471 6.58 -15.52 -0.50
N SER A 472 5.75 -15.65 -1.55
CA SER A 472 6.06 -15.19 -2.91
C SER A 472 6.27 -13.67 -2.97
N ARG A 473 5.55 -12.90 -2.15
CA ARG A 473 5.70 -11.45 -2.02
C ARG A 473 6.99 -11.05 -1.28
N ARG A 474 7.30 -11.64 -0.13
CA ARG A 474 8.58 -11.45 0.59
C ARG A 474 9.78 -11.74 -0.32
N LEU A 475 9.69 -12.78 -1.15
CA LEU A 475 10.72 -13.09 -2.14
C LEU A 475 10.81 -12.03 -3.25
N ARG A 476 9.69 -11.46 -3.70
CA ARG A 476 9.68 -10.35 -4.67
C ARG A 476 10.25 -9.06 -4.07
N GLU A 477 9.81 -8.67 -2.88
CA GLU A 477 10.28 -7.48 -2.17
C GLU A 477 11.79 -7.54 -1.87
N ALA A 478 12.27 -8.71 -1.44
CA ALA A 478 13.69 -8.91 -1.15
C ALA A 478 14.61 -8.75 -2.36
N VAL A 479 14.10 -8.86 -3.58
CA VAL A 479 14.87 -8.75 -4.83
C VAL A 479 14.92 -7.31 -5.34
N GLU A 480 14.17 -6.38 -4.77
CA GLU A 480 14.06 -5.00 -5.28
C GLU A 480 15.21 -4.09 -4.87
N SER A 481 15.73 -4.22 -3.65
CA SER A 481 16.90 -3.46 -3.18
C SER A 481 17.64 -4.21 -2.06
N PRO A 482 18.94 -3.93 -1.85
CA PRO A 482 19.67 -4.49 -0.72
C PRO A 482 19.02 -4.12 0.63
N GLN A 483 18.44 -2.93 0.73
CA GLN A 483 17.75 -2.47 1.94
C GLN A 483 16.46 -3.26 2.20
N ARG A 484 15.64 -3.52 1.16
CA ARG A 484 14.43 -4.34 1.31
C ARG A 484 14.76 -5.80 1.62
N PHE A 485 15.82 -6.37 1.01
CA PHE A 485 16.34 -7.68 1.38
C PHE A 485 16.65 -7.76 2.88
N MET A 486 17.38 -6.77 3.41
CA MET A 486 17.73 -6.72 4.82
C MET A 486 16.51 -6.47 5.73
N GLY A 487 15.50 -5.74 5.26
CA GLY A 487 14.21 -5.56 5.93
C GLY A 487 13.48 -6.89 6.12
N VAL A 488 13.31 -7.66 5.04
CA VAL A 488 12.67 -8.99 5.08
C VAL A 488 13.46 -9.94 5.97
N LEU A 489 14.79 -9.95 5.86
CA LEU A 489 15.64 -10.80 6.71
C LEU A 489 15.46 -10.47 8.19
N ARG A 490 15.34 -9.19 8.55
CA ARG A 490 15.11 -8.74 9.93
C ARG A 490 13.74 -9.19 10.45
N GLU A 491 12.67 -8.96 9.68
CA GLU A 491 11.30 -9.38 10.04
C GLU A 491 11.26 -10.88 10.36
N LEU A 492 11.93 -11.70 9.53
CA LEU A 492 12.02 -13.14 9.74
C LEU A 492 12.85 -13.51 10.98
N CYS A 493 13.93 -12.76 11.28
CA CYS A 493 14.71 -12.97 12.50
C CYS A 493 13.91 -12.61 13.77
N GLU A 494 13.14 -11.52 13.75
CA GLU A 494 12.29 -11.09 14.87
C GLU A 494 11.14 -12.08 15.15
N GLY A 495 10.66 -12.76 14.11
CA GLY A 495 9.57 -13.73 14.22
C GLY A 495 9.91 -15.04 14.92
N ASN A 496 11.21 -15.31 15.19
CA ASN A 496 11.74 -16.55 15.77
C ASN A 496 11.35 -17.84 14.99
N ASP A 497 11.02 -17.70 13.70
CA ASP A 497 10.68 -18.82 12.80
C ASP A 497 11.90 -19.24 11.97
N GLU A 498 12.65 -20.19 12.51
CA GLU A 498 13.88 -20.68 11.92
C GLU A 498 13.65 -21.36 10.56
N ALA A 499 12.52 -22.06 10.39
CA ALA A 499 12.19 -22.77 9.16
C ALA A 499 11.88 -21.78 8.03
N ALA A 500 11.11 -20.72 8.33
CA ALA A 500 10.81 -19.66 7.39
C ALA A 500 12.07 -18.93 6.92
N LEU A 501 12.99 -18.65 7.85
CA LEU A 501 14.24 -17.95 7.58
C LEU A 501 15.21 -18.78 6.72
N LYS A 502 15.40 -20.07 7.05
CA LYS A 502 16.18 -21.01 6.22
C LYS A 502 15.56 -21.19 4.84
N SER A 503 14.23 -21.33 4.77
CA SER A 503 13.47 -21.43 3.52
C SER A 503 13.62 -20.17 2.66
N PHE A 504 13.59 -18.99 3.26
CA PHE A 504 13.78 -17.73 2.55
C PHE A 504 15.14 -17.65 1.87
N LEU A 505 16.25 -17.88 2.60
CA LEU A 505 17.60 -17.85 2.00
C LEU A 505 17.84 -18.99 1.00
N ALA A 506 17.19 -20.15 1.20
CA ALA A 506 17.27 -21.25 0.25
C ALA A 506 16.57 -20.92 -1.09
N ASN A 507 15.39 -20.29 -1.02
CA ASN A 507 14.52 -20.08 -2.18
C ASN A 507 14.67 -18.68 -2.82
N CYS A 508 15.25 -17.71 -2.12
CA CYS A 508 15.50 -16.37 -2.66
C CYS A 508 16.61 -16.42 -3.72
N ASN A 509 16.28 -15.89 -4.89
CA ASN A 509 17.16 -15.84 -6.04
C ASN A 509 17.06 -14.47 -6.71
N ILE A 510 18.09 -13.64 -6.58
CA ILE A 510 18.15 -12.32 -7.19
C ILE A 510 18.48 -12.48 -8.68
N PRO A 511 17.59 -12.15 -9.64
CA PRO A 511 17.84 -12.30 -11.08
C PRO A 511 19.03 -11.46 -11.57
N ILE A 512 19.79 -11.99 -12.54
CA ILE A 512 20.96 -11.29 -13.14
C ILE A 512 20.53 -10.34 -14.29
N ASP A 513 19.30 -10.47 -14.75
CA ASP A 513 18.67 -9.67 -15.81
C ASP A 513 17.60 -8.71 -15.25
N LEU A 514 17.68 -8.37 -13.95
CA LEU A 514 16.73 -7.45 -13.35
C LEU A 514 16.78 -6.08 -14.07
N ASN A 515 15.67 -5.65 -14.65
CA ASN A 515 15.56 -4.37 -15.34
C ASN A 515 15.51 -3.21 -14.33
N LEU A 516 16.67 -2.86 -13.76
CA LEU A 516 16.84 -1.72 -12.85
C LEU A 516 16.98 -0.36 -13.59
N ARG A 517 16.78 -0.33 -14.91
CA ARG A 517 17.03 0.85 -15.78
C ARG A 517 16.21 2.10 -15.41
N THR A 518 15.17 1.97 -14.60
CA THR A 518 14.27 3.07 -14.22
C THR A 518 14.65 3.77 -12.92
N ILE A 519 15.60 3.24 -12.14
CA ILE A 519 16.10 3.92 -10.93
C ILE A 519 17.32 4.76 -11.32
N ARG A 520 17.10 5.99 -11.79
CA ARG A 520 18.19 6.98 -11.85
C ARG A 520 18.73 7.17 -10.42
N PRO A 521 20.06 7.22 -10.21
CA PRO A 521 20.59 7.71 -8.95
C PRO A 521 20.22 9.19 -8.85
N GLY A 522 19.12 9.48 -8.15
CA GLY A 522 18.63 10.83 -7.96
C GLY A 522 19.68 11.68 -7.26
N LYS A 523 20.08 12.78 -7.89
CA LYS A 523 20.78 13.88 -7.21
C LYS A 523 19.96 14.29 -5.99
N HIS A 524 20.62 14.29 -4.83
CA HIS A 524 20.06 14.62 -3.53
C HIS A 524 18.93 13.71 -3.05
N ARG A 525 19.31 12.48 -2.66
CA ARG A 525 18.74 11.93 -1.43
C ARG A 525 19.20 12.82 -0.29
N THR A 526 18.28 13.60 0.30
CA THR A 526 18.48 14.14 1.64
C THR A 526 18.87 12.98 2.54
N ALA A 527 19.84 13.20 3.43
CA ALA A 527 20.24 12.24 4.43
C ALA A 527 19.04 11.93 5.33
N SER A 528 18.17 11.01 4.90
CA SER A 528 17.36 10.23 5.80
C SER A 528 18.34 9.40 6.64
N THR A 529 17.95 9.13 7.87
CA THR A 529 18.63 8.30 8.85
C THR A 529 18.81 6.83 8.42
N ASP A 530 18.84 6.55 7.12
CA ASP A 530 18.75 5.24 6.47
C ASP A 530 20.12 4.71 6.03
N GLY A 531 21.10 4.77 6.93
CA GLY A 531 22.30 3.94 6.82
C GLY A 531 21.98 2.46 7.08
N PRO A 532 22.89 1.52 6.78
CA PRO A 532 22.75 0.14 7.23
C PRO A 532 22.49 0.15 8.73
N PRO A 533 21.54 -0.67 9.23
CA PRO A 533 21.01 -0.50 10.56
C PRO A 533 22.11 -0.50 11.60
N THR A 534 22.34 0.66 12.21
CA THR A 534 23.20 0.81 13.37
C THR A 534 22.44 0.25 14.55
N GLY A 535 22.60 -1.06 14.79
CA GLY A 535 22.10 -1.74 15.98
C GLY A 535 21.07 -2.83 15.68
N PHE A 536 21.52 -4.09 15.78
CA PHE A 536 20.68 -5.20 16.26
C PHE A 536 20.51 -5.12 17.79
N GLY A 537 20.42 -3.89 18.31
CA GLY A 537 20.88 -3.51 19.64
C GLY A 537 20.00 -3.94 20.81
N ASP A 538 19.06 -4.87 20.62
CA ASP A 538 18.12 -5.28 21.68
C ASP A 538 17.86 -6.79 21.75
N LEU A 539 18.70 -7.60 21.08
CA LEU A 539 18.50 -9.06 21.00
C LEU A 539 19.42 -9.91 21.89
N GLY A 540 20.43 -9.31 22.55
CA GLY A 540 21.28 -9.98 23.54
C GLY A 540 21.76 -11.39 23.12
N GLY A 541 21.62 -12.39 23.99
CA GLY A 541 21.99 -13.79 23.73
C GLY A 541 21.28 -14.47 22.54
N ARG A 542 20.17 -13.91 22.01
CA ARG A 542 19.55 -14.41 20.77
C ARG A 542 20.44 -14.19 19.55
N ASN A 543 21.32 -13.19 19.59
CA ASN A 543 22.22 -12.90 18.48
C ASN A 543 23.24 -14.03 18.24
N LEU A 544 23.77 -14.66 19.30
CA LEU A 544 24.67 -15.82 19.16
C LEU A 544 23.94 -17.02 18.56
N ARG A 545 22.73 -17.32 19.05
CA ARG A 545 21.90 -18.40 18.51
C ARG A 545 21.58 -18.19 17.03
N HIS A 546 21.15 -16.99 16.64
CA HIS A 546 20.85 -16.70 15.24
C HIS A 546 22.11 -16.69 14.36
N PHE A 547 23.24 -16.21 14.86
CA PHE A 547 24.52 -16.27 14.14
C PHE A 547 24.88 -17.71 13.77
N GLU A 548 24.76 -18.64 14.73
CA GLU A 548 25.03 -20.06 14.52
C GLU A 548 24.01 -20.68 13.55
N GLN A 549 22.72 -20.52 13.83
CA GLN A 549 21.65 -21.14 13.04
C GLN A 549 21.56 -20.67 11.59
N LEU A 550 22.01 -19.44 11.31
CA LEU A 550 21.96 -18.85 9.98
C LEU A 550 23.20 -19.13 9.14
N HIS A 551 24.25 -19.70 9.73
CA HIS A 551 25.54 -19.79 9.08
C HIS A 551 25.49 -20.46 7.71
N ASP A 552 25.02 -21.71 7.68
CA ASP A 552 24.95 -22.51 6.45
C ASP A 552 24.09 -21.84 5.38
N ALA A 553 22.93 -21.30 5.77
CA ALA A 553 22.00 -20.68 4.84
C ALA A 553 22.56 -19.38 4.25
N ALA A 554 23.20 -18.53 5.07
CA ALA A 554 23.79 -17.27 4.65
C ALA A 554 25.01 -17.50 3.74
N ILE A 555 25.90 -18.42 4.12
CA ILE A 555 27.07 -18.78 3.30
C ILE A 555 26.66 -19.45 1.99
N ALA A 556 25.69 -20.39 2.03
CA ALA A 556 25.19 -21.02 0.80
C ALA A 556 24.55 -20.01 -0.15
N PHE A 557 23.78 -19.06 0.39
CA PHE A 557 23.23 -17.95 -0.39
C PHE A 557 24.33 -17.10 -1.03
N ALA A 558 25.34 -16.70 -0.23
CA ALA A 558 26.46 -15.89 -0.69
C ALA A 558 27.26 -16.57 -1.81
N ARG A 559 27.67 -17.82 -1.60
CA ARG A 559 28.44 -18.61 -2.57
C ARG A 559 27.67 -18.87 -3.86
N ARG A 560 26.36 -19.18 -3.76
CA ARG A 560 25.47 -19.38 -4.92
C ARG A 560 25.41 -18.13 -5.80
N HIS A 561 25.21 -16.96 -5.21
CA HIS A 561 25.11 -15.72 -5.97
C HIS A 561 26.48 -15.22 -6.45
N ARG A 562 27.57 -15.42 -5.70
CA ARG A 562 28.94 -15.14 -6.19
C ARG A 562 29.28 -15.97 -7.42
N THR A 563 28.96 -17.26 -7.43
CA THR A 563 29.15 -18.15 -8.60
C THR A 563 28.32 -17.68 -9.80
N ARG A 564 27.14 -17.12 -9.56
CA ARG A 564 26.31 -16.52 -10.60
C ARG A 564 26.92 -15.23 -11.13
N LEU A 565 27.44 -14.35 -10.26
CA LEU A 565 28.16 -13.14 -10.65
C LEU A 565 29.41 -13.46 -11.47
N SER A 566 30.20 -14.47 -11.09
CA SER A 566 31.42 -14.83 -11.83
C SER A 566 31.13 -15.28 -13.26
N ARG A 567 30.01 -15.97 -13.51
CA ARG A 567 29.56 -16.31 -14.86
C ARG A 567 29.11 -15.10 -15.68
N HIS A 568 28.73 -14.00 -15.02
CA HIS A 568 28.27 -12.79 -15.69
C HIS A 568 29.42 -11.84 -16.08
N VAL A 569 30.60 -12.01 -15.50
CA VAL A 569 31.78 -11.16 -15.75
C VAL A 569 32.15 -11.09 -17.24
N GLU A 570 32.08 -12.21 -17.95
CA GLU A 570 32.47 -12.31 -19.37
C GLU A 570 31.59 -11.45 -20.31
N ASN A 571 30.36 -11.12 -19.88
CA ASN A 571 29.38 -10.34 -20.66
C ASN A 571 29.09 -8.96 -20.05
N GLY A 572 29.97 -8.44 -19.19
CA GLY A 572 29.80 -7.15 -18.53
C GLY A 572 29.70 -5.99 -19.53
N THR A 573 28.62 -5.20 -19.41
CA THR A 573 28.42 -3.94 -20.15
C THR A 573 27.98 -2.86 -19.16
N ALA A 574 28.02 -1.59 -19.57
CA ALA A 574 27.59 -0.49 -18.71
C ALA A 574 26.13 -0.66 -18.25
N ARG A 575 25.30 -1.29 -19.09
CA ARG A 575 23.90 -1.59 -18.81
C ARG A 575 23.69 -2.63 -17.70
N SER A 576 24.68 -3.49 -17.43
CA SER A 576 24.57 -4.52 -16.38
C SER A 576 25.16 -4.11 -15.03
N ILE A 577 25.87 -2.97 -14.96
CA ILE A 577 26.48 -2.45 -13.73
C ILE A 577 25.47 -2.28 -12.58
N PRO A 578 24.28 -1.65 -12.77
CA PRO A 578 23.33 -1.47 -11.66
C PRO A 578 22.89 -2.79 -11.03
N ASN A 579 22.66 -3.83 -11.84
CA ASN A 579 22.22 -5.12 -11.32
C ASN A 579 23.36 -5.91 -10.69
N PHE A 580 24.57 -5.82 -11.25
CA PHE A 580 25.76 -6.40 -10.62
C PHE A 580 25.98 -5.80 -9.21
N LEU A 581 25.91 -4.47 -9.10
CA LEU A 581 26.07 -3.76 -7.83
C LEU A 581 24.96 -4.08 -6.83
N HIS A 582 23.71 -4.17 -7.28
CA HIS A 582 22.58 -4.57 -6.43
C HIS A 582 22.83 -5.94 -5.78
N ILE A 583 23.25 -6.94 -6.57
CA ILE A 583 23.56 -8.27 -6.04
C ILE A 583 24.76 -8.17 -5.09
N LEU A 584 25.86 -7.53 -5.51
CA LEU A 584 27.09 -7.41 -4.72
C LEU A 584 26.83 -6.77 -3.35
N GLU A 585 26.11 -5.65 -3.31
CA GLU A 585 25.78 -4.93 -2.09
C GLU A 585 24.90 -5.78 -1.17
N THR A 586 23.91 -6.50 -1.73
CA THR A 586 23.06 -7.41 -0.95
C THR A 586 23.88 -8.52 -0.28
N LEU A 587 24.84 -9.10 -1.00
CA LEU A 587 25.71 -10.15 -0.45
C LEU A 587 26.62 -9.61 0.66
N ILE A 588 27.28 -8.46 0.44
CA ILE A 588 28.17 -7.85 1.43
C ILE A 588 27.38 -7.42 2.69
N LEU A 589 26.17 -6.86 2.52
CA LEU A 589 25.30 -6.49 3.64
C LEU A 589 24.83 -7.72 4.44
N LEU A 590 24.45 -8.82 3.76
CA LEU A 590 24.09 -10.06 4.43
C LEU A 590 25.25 -10.58 5.30
N LEU A 591 26.46 -10.67 4.73
CA LEU A 591 27.66 -11.15 5.43
C LEU A 591 28.03 -10.23 6.60
N PHE A 592 28.02 -8.91 6.38
CA PHE A 592 28.24 -7.93 7.44
C PHE A 592 27.20 -8.04 8.56
N SER A 593 25.94 -8.29 8.23
CA SER A 593 24.89 -8.47 9.25
C SER A 593 25.16 -9.68 10.16
N GLN A 594 25.76 -10.75 9.65
CA GLN A 594 26.15 -11.89 10.49
C GLN A 594 27.34 -11.54 11.38
N ILE A 595 28.31 -10.79 10.88
CA ILE A 595 29.45 -10.28 11.67
C ILE A 595 28.96 -9.41 12.82
N GLU A 596 28.03 -8.48 12.55
CA GLU A 596 27.44 -7.62 13.59
C GLU A 596 26.65 -8.42 14.62
N ARG A 597 25.86 -9.43 14.20
CA ARG A 597 25.18 -10.33 15.15
C ARG A 597 26.19 -11.06 16.05
N ALA A 598 27.28 -11.56 15.48
CA ALA A 598 28.34 -12.21 16.24
C ALA A 598 28.95 -11.28 17.29
N LYS A 599 29.25 -10.04 16.88
CA LYS A 599 29.80 -8.98 17.72
C LYS A 599 28.85 -8.65 18.87
N GLU A 600 27.61 -8.26 18.56
CA GLU A 600 26.59 -7.92 19.55
C GLU A 600 26.31 -9.08 20.52
N GLY A 601 26.27 -10.32 20.01
CA GLY A 601 26.07 -11.51 20.83
C GLY A 601 27.17 -11.75 21.87
N LEU A 602 28.43 -11.48 21.52
CA LEU A 602 29.57 -11.62 22.44
C LEU A 602 29.75 -10.42 23.38
N THR A 603 29.25 -9.24 23.01
CA THR A 603 29.39 -8.01 23.80
C THR A 603 28.19 -7.71 24.69
N ALA A 604 27.08 -8.45 24.53
CA ALA A 604 25.84 -8.18 25.24
C ALA A 604 25.91 -8.45 26.75
N GLU A 605 26.66 -9.45 27.18
CA GLU A 605 26.73 -9.87 28.58
C GLU A 605 28.06 -9.48 29.22
N ALA A 606 28.03 -9.19 30.53
CA ALA A 606 29.24 -8.89 31.29
C ALA A 606 30.22 -10.08 31.34
N ARG A 607 29.70 -11.31 31.20
CA ARG A 607 30.49 -12.54 31.10
C ARG A 607 29.80 -13.57 30.21
N THR A 608 30.32 -13.79 29.02
CA THR A 608 29.88 -14.84 28.10
C THR A 608 30.80 -16.05 28.23
N THR A 609 30.25 -17.25 28.44
CA THR A 609 31.02 -18.50 28.51
C THR A 609 30.55 -19.45 27.41
N LEU A 610 31.49 -19.94 26.60
CA LEU A 610 31.26 -20.89 25.51
C LEU A 610 32.03 -22.18 25.78
N SER A 611 31.56 -23.31 25.27
CA SER A 611 32.33 -24.55 25.19
C SER A 611 33.48 -24.42 24.18
N ALA A 612 34.44 -25.36 24.24
CA ALA A 612 35.54 -25.41 23.29
C ALA A 612 35.07 -25.59 21.83
N ASP A 613 34.01 -26.38 21.63
CA ASP A 613 33.42 -26.63 20.31
C ASP A 613 32.67 -25.40 19.79
N GLU A 614 31.81 -24.78 20.62
CA GLU A 614 31.11 -23.53 20.26
C GLU A 614 32.11 -22.41 19.90
N TRP A 615 33.22 -22.29 20.64
CA TRP A 615 34.25 -21.30 20.32
C TRP A 615 35.02 -21.62 19.03
N LYS A 616 35.22 -22.90 18.72
CA LYS A 616 35.84 -23.33 17.47
C LYS A 616 34.92 -22.96 16.29
N GLU A 617 33.66 -23.40 16.32
CA GLU A 617 32.67 -23.14 15.28
C GLU A 617 32.45 -21.64 15.08
N PHE A 618 32.33 -20.87 16.17
CA PHE A 618 32.18 -19.42 16.10
C PHE A 618 33.27 -18.75 15.27
N ARG A 619 34.53 -19.13 15.51
CA ARG A 619 35.67 -18.54 14.78
C ARG A 619 35.77 -19.01 13.34
N GLU A 620 35.38 -20.25 13.07
CA GLU A 620 35.32 -20.79 11.71
C GLU A 620 34.25 -20.04 10.91
N HIS A 621 33.02 -19.95 11.43
CA HIS A 621 31.92 -19.21 10.82
C HIS A 621 32.27 -17.74 10.53
N LEU A 622 32.83 -17.04 11.52
CA LEU A 622 33.21 -15.65 11.37
C LEU A 622 34.34 -15.47 10.33
N SER A 623 35.28 -16.42 10.26
CA SER A 623 36.32 -16.42 9.23
C SER A 623 35.76 -16.61 7.83
N GLU A 624 34.75 -17.48 7.66
CA GLU A 624 34.12 -17.70 6.36
C GLU A 624 33.45 -16.42 5.83
N TYR A 625 32.78 -15.64 6.70
CA TYR A 625 32.17 -14.37 6.28
C TYR A 625 33.19 -13.37 5.77
N TYR A 626 34.29 -13.17 6.49
CA TYR A 626 35.36 -12.27 6.06
C TYR A 626 36.01 -12.73 4.74
N GLN A 627 36.27 -14.04 4.60
CA GLN A 627 36.83 -14.61 3.36
C GLN A 627 35.88 -14.44 2.18
N GLU A 628 34.57 -14.56 2.38
CA GLU A 628 33.61 -14.41 1.30
C GLU A 628 33.46 -12.94 0.88
N ILE A 629 33.56 -11.97 1.81
CA ILE A 629 33.65 -10.53 1.49
C ILE A 629 34.90 -10.24 0.64
N GLU A 630 36.07 -10.78 1.02
CA GLU A 630 37.30 -10.64 0.24
C GLU A 630 37.14 -11.18 -1.18
N LYS A 631 36.58 -12.39 -1.34
CA LYS A 631 36.32 -12.99 -2.67
C LYS A 631 35.34 -12.19 -3.53
N LEU A 632 34.35 -11.54 -2.92
CA LEU A 632 33.40 -10.69 -3.64
C LEU A 632 34.07 -9.42 -4.17
N LEU A 633 34.95 -8.81 -3.36
CA LEU A 633 35.75 -7.67 -3.78
C LEU A 633 36.79 -8.06 -4.83
N GLU A 634 37.47 -9.18 -4.64
CA GLU A 634 38.42 -9.73 -5.62
C GLU A 634 37.74 -9.99 -6.96
N LEU A 635 36.58 -10.65 -6.98
CA LEU A 635 35.78 -10.85 -8.19
C LEU A 635 35.44 -9.52 -8.89
N THR A 636 35.10 -8.49 -8.11
CA THR A 636 34.74 -7.18 -8.66
C THR A 636 35.95 -6.49 -9.29
N VAL A 637 37.09 -6.52 -8.59
CA VAL A 637 38.28 -5.76 -8.95
C VAL A 637 39.15 -6.47 -9.99
N LYS A 638 39.34 -7.78 -9.84
CA LYS A 638 40.25 -8.58 -10.66
C LYS A 638 39.58 -9.16 -11.90
N ASP A 639 38.27 -9.39 -11.86
CA ASP A 639 37.55 -10.01 -12.98
C ASP A 639 36.57 -9.02 -13.65
N TYR A 640 35.64 -8.43 -12.88
CA TYR A 640 34.55 -7.62 -13.44
C TYR A 640 35.01 -6.29 -14.04
N LEU A 641 35.78 -5.47 -13.29
CA LEU A 641 36.28 -4.18 -13.78
C LEU A 641 37.18 -4.33 -15.02
N PRO A 642 38.14 -5.27 -15.08
CA PRO A 642 38.90 -5.50 -16.31
C PRO A 642 38.02 -5.96 -17.47
N GLY A 643 37.00 -6.77 -17.22
CA GLY A 643 36.00 -7.14 -18.22
C GLY A 643 35.23 -5.94 -18.77
N LEU A 644 34.77 -5.05 -17.88
CA LEU A 644 34.07 -3.82 -18.26
C LEU A 644 34.95 -2.87 -19.07
N HIS A 645 36.19 -2.64 -18.66
CA HIS A 645 37.11 -1.74 -19.37
C HIS A 645 37.55 -2.24 -20.74
N LYS A 646 37.36 -3.53 -21.05
CA LYS A 646 37.53 -4.04 -22.41
C LYS A 646 36.40 -3.57 -23.34
N ASN A 647 35.19 -3.41 -22.81
CA ASN A 647 33.97 -3.22 -23.60
C ASN A 647 33.38 -1.81 -23.50
N GLU A 648 33.72 -1.04 -22.46
CA GLU A 648 33.10 0.23 -22.10
C GLU A 648 34.14 1.31 -21.78
N ARG A 649 33.77 2.58 -22.02
CA ARG A 649 34.63 3.72 -21.67
C ARG A 649 34.63 3.94 -20.16
N ARG A 650 35.78 4.34 -19.60
CA ARG A 650 35.95 4.63 -18.17
C ARG A 650 34.91 5.60 -17.61
N ILE A 651 34.61 6.68 -18.35
CA ILE A 651 33.59 7.64 -17.92
C ILE A 651 32.19 7.01 -17.78
N THR A 652 31.83 6.09 -18.66
CA THR A 652 30.54 5.38 -18.62
C THR A 652 30.49 4.39 -17.46
N VAL A 653 31.61 3.73 -17.17
CA VAL A 653 31.75 2.88 -15.97
C VAL A 653 31.65 3.73 -14.70
N HIS A 654 32.34 4.87 -14.64
CA HIS A 654 32.30 5.80 -13.51
C HIS A 654 30.88 6.29 -13.22
N GLU A 655 30.17 6.79 -14.23
CA GLU A 655 28.79 7.27 -14.11
C GLU A 655 27.83 6.17 -13.67
N ALA A 656 28.02 4.94 -14.16
CA ALA A 656 27.16 3.81 -13.83
C ALA A 656 27.40 3.25 -12.41
N PHE A 657 28.63 3.33 -11.90
CA PHE A 657 28.96 2.94 -10.53
C PHE A 657 28.51 3.98 -9.49
N GLY A 658 28.57 5.27 -9.82
CA GLY A 658 28.20 6.36 -8.90
C GLY A 658 28.92 6.24 -7.55
N ASP A 659 28.18 6.37 -6.45
CA ASP A 659 28.70 6.33 -5.07
C ASP A 659 28.80 4.90 -4.48
N ALA A 660 28.51 3.86 -5.28
CA ALA A 660 28.50 2.48 -4.80
C ALA A 660 29.85 2.03 -4.20
N PRO A 661 31.04 2.35 -4.79
CA PRO A 661 32.32 1.98 -4.20
C PRO A 661 32.51 2.48 -2.77
N GLU A 662 32.21 3.76 -2.49
CA GLU A 662 32.39 4.32 -1.15
C GLU A 662 31.41 3.72 -0.14
N THR A 663 30.18 3.42 -0.57
CA THR A 663 29.19 2.74 0.26
C THR A 663 29.67 1.33 0.65
N LEU A 664 30.14 0.55 -0.32
CA LEU A 664 30.68 -0.80 -0.10
C LEU A 664 31.91 -0.79 0.81
N LEU A 665 32.85 0.14 0.58
CA LEU A 665 34.05 0.27 1.39
C LEU A 665 33.74 0.76 2.82
N GLY A 666 32.72 1.59 2.99
CA GLY A 666 32.19 1.97 4.29
C GLY A 666 31.69 0.76 5.10
N ILE A 667 30.97 -0.17 4.46
CA ILE A 667 30.51 -1.41 5.10
C ILE A 667 31.71 -2.30 5.48
N CYS A 668 32.70 -2.46 4.58
CA CYS A 668 33.90 -3.26 4.87
C CYS A 668 34.70 -2.68 6.04
N THR A 669 34.79 -1.35 6.15
CA THR A 669 35.45 -0.68 7.27
C THR A 669 34.76 -0.97 8.60
N LYS A 670 33.41 -0.96 8.62
CA LYS A 670 32.63 -1.35 9.79
C LYS A 670 32.85 -2.82 10.16
N ALA A 671 32.90 -3.72 9.17
CA ALA A 671 33.20 -5.14 9.41
C ALA A 671 34.58 -5.30 10.09
N ILE A 672 35.60 -4.58 9.63
CA ILE A 672 36.94 -4.60 10.26
C ILE A 672 36.87 -4.10 11.71
N ALA A 673 36.11 -3.03 11.98
CA ALA A 673 35.92 -2.50 13.33
C ALA A 673 35.22 -3.51 14.26
N ALA A 674 34.22 -4.25 13.75
CA ALA A 674 33.53 -5.29 14.51
C ALA A 674 34.49 -6.38 15.03
N ARG A 675 35.48 -6.81 14.23
CA ARG A 675 36.53 -7.73 14.73
C ARG A 675 37.32 -7.12 15.89
N GLN A 676 37.66 -5.83 15.83
CA GLN A 676 38.41 -5.16 16.90
C GLN A 676 37.59 -5.09 18.19
N GLU A 677 36.29 -4.86 18.09
CA GLU A 677 35.39 -4.88 19.25
C GLU A 677 35.26 -6.29 19.84
N ILE A 678 35.13 -7.32 19.00
CA ILE A 678 35.15 -8.71 19.47
C ILE A 678 36.48 -8.99 20.19
N ALA A 679 37.62 -8.60 19.61
CA ALA A 679 38.93 -8.79 20.23
C ALA A 679 39.01 -8.18 21.63
N LYS A 680 38.50 -6.95 21.80
CA LYS A 680 38.41 -6.29 23.12
C LYS A 680 37.52 -7.10 24.09
N ALA A 681 36.40 -7.62 23.61
CA ALA A 681 35.50 -8.45 24.41
C ALA A 681 36.18 -9.76 24.87
N LEU A 682 37.04 -10.37 24.05
CA LEU A 682 37.81 -11.56 24.44
C LEU A 682 38.76 -11.29 25.62
N ASP A 683 39.29 -10.07 25.71
CA ASP A 683 40.18 -9.69 26.81
C ASP A 683 39.42 -9.42 28.12
N THR A 684 38.14 -9.05 28.05
CA THR A 684 37.37 -8.56 29.20
C THR A 684 36.29 -9.53 29.69
N SER A 685 35.51 -10.12 28.78
CA SER A 685 34.21 -10.71 29.09
C SER A 685 33.93 -12.09 28.48
N VAL A 686 34.73 -12.59 27.52
CA VAL A 686 34.47 -13.89 26.86
C VAL A 686 35.43 -14.99 27.36
N TYR A 687 34.85 -16.10 27.81
CA TYR A 687 35.56 -17.25 28.37
C TYR A 687 35.19 -18.54 27.64
N VAL A 688 36.13 -19.48 27.58
CA VAL A 688 35.96 -20.83 27.04
C VAL A 688 36.06 -21.84 28.18
N GLN A 689 35.08 -22.72 28.28
CA GLN A 689 35.07 -23.84 29.22
C GLN A 689 35.99 -24.96 28.70
N VAL A 690 37.00 -25.31 29.50
CA VAL A 690 38.02 -26.32 29.14
C VAL A 690 37.72 -27.67 29.79
N ASP A 691 37.09 -27.65 30.96
CA ASP A 691 36.52 -28.82 31.65
C ASP A 691 35.35 -28.38 32.55
N ASN A 692 34.76 -29.29 33.33
CA ASN A 692 33.58 -29.01 34.16
C ASN A 692 33.79 -27.93 35.24
N TYR A 693 35.03 -27.53 35.53
CA TYR A 693 35.36 -26.61 36.63
C TYR A 693 36.25 -25.44 36.22
N THR A 694 36.84 -25.48 35.01
CA THR A 694 37.87 -24.53 34.57
C THR A 694 37.43 -23.77 33.32
N THR A 695 37.50 -22.44 33.39
CA THR A 695 37.31 -21.53 32.25
C THR A 695 38.58 -20.75 31.98
N GLN A 696 38.89 -20.53 30.71
CA GLN A 696 40.02 -19.71 30.26
C GLN A 696 39.53 -18.57 29.39
N LYS A 697 40.28 -17.47 29.30
CA LYS A 697 39.91 -16.38 28.37
C LYS A 697 39.97 -16.85 26.93
N ALA A 698 38.94 -16.50 26.15
CA ALA A 698 38.90 -16.80 24.73
C ALA A 698 40.04 -16.08 23.98
N ARG A 699 40.56 -16.70 22.93
CA ARG A 699 41.60 -16.10 22.06
C ARG A 699 41.39 -16.49 20.61
N PHE A 700 41.81 -15.60 19.71
CA PHE A 700 41.90 -15.92 18.30
C PHE A 700 43.16 -16.74 18.02
N PHE A 701 42.99 -17.90 17.36
CA PHE A 701 44.09 -18.77 16.94
C PHE A 701 43.60 -19.69 15.81
N HIS A 702 44.53 -20.22 15.00
CA HIS A 702 44.32 -21.15 13.88
C HIS A 702 43.41 -20.67 12.71
N THR A 703 42.49 -19.75 12.90
CA THR A 703 41.59 -19.20 11.85
C THR A 703 42.07 -17.85 11.30
N LEU A 704 41.35 -17.26 10.32
CA LEU A 704 41.66 -15.95 9.74
C LEU A 704 41.78 -14.84 10.80
N LEU A 705 41.07 -15.00 11.91
CA LEU A 705 40.98 -14.02 12.99
C LEU A 705 42.26 -13.93 13.83
N SER A 706 43.22 -14.84 13.69
CA SER A 706 44.51 -14.73 14.39
C SER A 706 45.24 -13.46 13.95
N ASP A 707 45.99 -12.80 14.85
CA ASP A 707 46.58 -11.48 14.57
C ASP A 707 47.49 -11.47 13.33
N GLU A 708 48.22 -12.56 13.09
CA GLU A 708 49.08 -12.70 11.91
C GLU A 708 48.26 -12.77 10.61
N LYS A 709 47.28 -13.67 10.54
CA LYS A 709 46.42 -13.85 9.36
C LYS A 709 45.53 -12.64 9.13
N TRP A 710 45.05 -12.01 10.21
CA TRP A 710 44.23 -10.81 10.16
C TRP A 710 44.98 -9.61 9.60
N LYS A 711 46.25 -9.41 9.96
CA LYS A 711 47.09 -8.36 9.36
C LYS A 711 47.18 -8.53 7.84
N ARG A 712 47.42 -9.75 7.36
CA ARG A 712 47.46 -10.06 5.93
C ARG A 712 46.12 -9.75 5.26
N TYR A 713 45.02 -10.22 5.83
CA TYR A 713 43.67 -9.94 5.35
C TYR A 713 43.37 -8.44 5.25
N PHE A 714 43.71 -7.68 6.29
CA PHE A 714 43.53 -6.23 6.32
C PHE A 714 44.30 -5.53 5.19
N PHE A 715 45.54 -5.92 4.93
CA PHE A 715 46.32 -5.38 3.82
C PHE A 715 45.73 -5.76 2.46
N THR A 716 45.30 -7.01 2.27
CA THR A 716 44.62 -7.43 1.03
C THR A 716 43.36 -6.61 0.77
N LEU A 717 42.50 -6.44 1.78
CA LEU A 717 41.29 -5.62 1.64
C LEU A 717 41.60 -4.16 1.32
N LYS A 718 42.63 -3.59 1.95
CA LYS A 718 43.06 -2.22 1.67
C LYS A 718 43.54 -2.07 0.22
N ASP A 719 44.31 -3.03 -0.27
CA ASP A 719 44.80 -3.05 -1.65
C ASP A 719 43.62 -3.16 -2.65
N LEU A 720 42.71 -4.10 -2.43
CA LEU A 720 41.48 -4.23 -3.22
C LEU A 720 40.63 -2.95 -3.21
N ALA A 721 40.54 -2.25 -2.07
CA ALA A 721 39.82 -0.99 -1.95
C ALA A 721 40.46 0.14 -2.77
N GLU A 722 41.79 0.24 -2.74
CA GLU A 722 42.53 1.21 -3.56
C GLU A 722 42.39 0.89 -5.05
N GLU A 723 42.46 -0.39 -5.43
CA GLU A 723 42.26 -0.82 -6.81
C GLU A 723 40.84 -0.58 -7.31
N LEU A 724 39.81 -0.83 -6.49
CA LEU A 724 38.42 -0.53 -6.81
C LEU A 724 38.23 0.96 -7.13
N ARG A 725 38.75 1.85 -6.26
CA ARG A 725 38.70 3.31 -6.49
C ARG A 725 39.41 3.72 -7.78
N LYS A 726 40.61 3.18 -8.02
CA LYS A 726 41.37 3.45 -9.25
C LYS A 726 40.68 2.91 -10.50
N GLY A 727 40.01 1.77 -10.38
CA GLY A 727 39.28 1.14 -11.47
C GLY A 727 38.00 1.88 -11.84
N VAL A 728 37.32 2.51 -10.88
CA VAL A 728 36.08 3.26 -11.14
C VAL A 728 36.33 4.74 -11.45
N ALA A 729 37.57 5.24 -11.25
CA ALA A 729 37.92 6.62 -11.57
C ALA A 729 37.78 6.93 -13.07
N ALA A 730 37.20 8.10 -13.37
CA ALA A 730 36.88 8.57 -14.72
C ALA A 730 38.09 8.66 -15.66
#